data_AF-A0A951VED7-F1
#
_entry.id   AF-A0A951VED7-F1
#
_cell.length_a   1.000
_cell.length_b   1.000
_cell.length_c   1.000
_cell.angle_alpha   90.00
_cell.angle_beta   90.00
_cell.angle_gamma   90.00
#
_symmetry.space_group_name_H-M   'P 1'
#
loop_
_entity.id
_entity.type
_entity.pdbx_description
1 polymer ?
#
loop_
_entity_poly.entity_id
_entity_poly.type
_entity_poly.pdbx_seq_one_letter_code
_entity_poly.pdbx_strand_id
1 'polypeptide(L)'
;MHLLQNDIILRKYKDEERLWVSQRLVMSVCEVDEHYLRTKPRNRYQQSLPGYKRGAFLPDSGKAWRWGRANGTFYYDFDRIPDRKPTYYRSKLGTKQELLKAYEELQLKDERDRRRYLTKEIKNQVSALVDNTDQRYYIWQNEFAFSPQKANELALSRAWFNWMTQQLADDNFKKLGIYQKQDFYQTCTELISPLNLEGCKVNSADYLRNKLAAFPATASVSAQREFFISGKYGNENAKIVGKYQLVNEDTGEIFDFDIHQLLIYTLYMNPGGSTKEYIHSLWQKYIPRVEEFGQEPVSYRAFCHHVSRFNKNILMAKARHGKDYYRKEVLTYVPAKRLQYAHSLFAADGSGTINYKYTKSNGKISHRKLYCIFVSDIASRKIVGWAPAKKGMSDETPEMTISAVKMAVEKGGFQTMFEFVSDNHGSFTSAESKSFLNLVFNKVRTIEPGNSQANPAETMFRLFKQDLKDISNLINTSFGVGIEGQANPDNLDIDELPTYEDAIIQLHELIERWNSTAMRDGITPNDRFENNKHPKCEEMDPRAVRYLFGNHTEVDISYMRGFVRVRKGSVYHNTDTEYLFEIPGYGSYGTEMIAKKVGYTSSAKLKVVFTEEMADLYTPEGEFILSCPPAQKASISHAESGDGELAALEENMRRKAAQLAAADEFSQTLEELLQEVDQDTPLDYRSEMALGGNKESYNSSMEQGLDSNQNNNKKSAQKRIDRDWKDSDWADFNNDNS
;
A
#
# COMPACT_ATOMS: atom_id res chain seq x y z
N MET A 1 23.23 64.27 36.61
CA MET A 1 22.07 65.16 36.82
C MET A 1 20.82 64.46 36.30
N HIS A 2 19.77 64.28 37.11
CA HIS A 2 18.51 63.64 36.68
C HIS A 2 17.44 64.69 36.40
N LEU A 3 17.20 64.97 35.11
CA LEU A 3 16.21 65.93 34.64
C LEU A 3 14.81 65.28 34.57
N LEU A 4 13.78 65.98 35.04
CA LEU A 4 12.37 65.63 34.90
C LEU A 4 11.69 66.62 33.94
N GLN A 5 10.53 66.23 33.38
CA GLN A 5 9.80 66.99 32.37
C GLN A 5 9.50 68.44 32.75
N ASN A 6 9.31 68.72 34.05
CA ASN A 6 8.98 70.06 34.58
C ASN A 6 10.19 70.79 35.19
N ASP A 7 11.42 70.31 35.00
CA ASP A 7 12.60 70.96 35.59
C ASP A 7 13.13 72.14 34.80
N ILE A 8 12.80 72.22 33.52
CA ILE A 8 13.22 73.29 32.63
C ILE A 8 11.96 73.91 32.02
N ILE A 9 11.91 75.23 31.99
CA ILE A 9 10.95 75.98 31.17
C ILE A 9 11.69 77.02 30.34
N LEU A 10 11.30 77.15 29.08
CA LEU A 10 11.77 78.19 28.17
C LEU A 10 10.72 79.29 28.07
N ARG A 11 11.12 80.54 28.29
CA ARG A 11 10.20 81.69 28.15
C ARG A 11 10.87 82.83 27.41
N LYS A 12 10.12 83.43 26.47
CA LYS A 12 10.51 84.66 25.79
C LYS A 12 10.38 85.87 26.72
N TYR A 13 11.41 86.69 26.81
CA TYR A 13 11.43 87.95 27.55
C TYR A 13 12.26 88.98 26.77
N LYS A 14 11.65 90.11 26.36
CA LYS A 14 12.27 91.17 25.53
C LYS A 14 13.05 90.60 24.33
N ASP A 15 12.36 89.79 23.53
CA ASP A 15 12.88 89.13 22.31
C ASP A 15 13.99 88.09 22.49
N GLU A 16 14.38 87.77 23.72
CA GLU A 16 15.31 86.66 24.03
C GLU A 16 14.59 85.50 24.74
N GLU A 17 14.90 84.26 24.34
CA GLU A 17 14.45 83.06 25.06
C GLU A 17 15.37 82.76 26.25
N ARG A 18 14.79 82.76 27.44
CA ARG A 18 15.49 82.55 28.71
C ARG A 18 15.24 81.14 29.22
N LEU A 19 16.31 80.48 29.67
CA LEU A 19 16.28 79.17 30.31
C LEU A 19 16.00 79.35 31.79
N TRP A 20 14.93 78.72 32.29
CA TRP A 20 14.59 78.73 33.70
C TRP A 20 14.64 77.32 34.26
N VAL A 21 15.25 77.18 35.43
CA VAL A 21 15.52 75.91 36.10
C VAL A 21 14.66 75.80 37.36
N SER A 22 14.01 74.67 37.57
CA SER A 22 13.11 74.45 38.72
C SER A 22 13.85 74.53 40.05
N GLN A 23 13.13 74.93 41.11
CA GLN A 23 13.63 74.93 42.47
C GLN A 23 14.14 73.55 42.91
N ARG A 24 13.42 72.48 42.53
CA ARG A 24 13.82 71.10 42.84
C ARG A 24 15.22 70.81 42.30
N LEU A 25 15.45 71.15 41.03
CA LEU A 25 16.71 70.90 40.36
C LEU A 25 17.83 71.74 40.96
N VAL A 26 17.58 73.03 41.21
CA VAL A 26 18.53 73.92 41.91
C VAL A 26 18.88 73.37 43.31
N MET A 27 17.90 72.97 44.12
CA MET A 27 18.15 72.42 45.46
C MET A 27 18.97 71.14 45.40
N SER A 28 18.62 70.22 44.49
CA SER A 28 19.30 68.91 44.37
C SER A 28 20.74 69.02 43.88
N VAL A 29 21.02 69.94 42.95
CA VAL A 29 22.34 70.03 42.30
C VAL A 29 23.25 71.01 43.04
N CYS A 30 22.70 72.09 43.59
CA CYS A 30 23.47 73.08 44.33
C CYS A 30 23.62 72.75 45.83
N GLU A 31 22.93 71.71 46.32
CA GLU A 31 22.92 71.29 47.74
C GLU A 31 22.47 72.42 48.67
N VAL A 32 21.44 73.14 48.25
CA VAL A 32 20.83 74.23 49.02
C VAL A 32 19.44 73.84 49.50
N ASP A 33 19.10 74.21 50.72
CA ASP A 33 17.76 73.98 51.27
C ASP A 33 16.78 75.09 50.83
N GLU A 34 15.48 74.82 51.01
CA GLU A 34 14.44 75.79 50.68
C GLU A 34 14.58 77.05 51.55
N HIS A 35 15.02 76.89 52.80
CA HIS A 35 15.20 77.99 53.73
C HIS A 35 16.21 79.02 53.20
N TYR A 36 17.35 78.56 52.68
CA TYR A 36 18.36 79.37 52.03
C TYR A 36 17.79 80.10 50.83
N LEU A 37 17.11 79.39 49.92
CA LEU A 37 16.51 79.97 48.72
C LEU A 37 15.46 81.05 49.06
N ARG A 38 14.69 80.86 50.14
CA ARG A 38 13.68 81.82 50.63
C ARG A 38 14.32 83.09 51.22
N THR A 39 15.25 82.92 52.17
CA THR A 39 15.74 84.02 53.00
C THR A 39 16.84 84.83 52.31
N LYS A 40 17.63 84.22 51.41
CA LYS A 40 18.74 84.88 50.72
C LYS A 40 18.41 85.24 49.26
N PRO A 41 18.37 84.31 48.29
CA PRO A 41 18.04 84.60 46.89
C PRO A 41 16.73 85.34 46.68
N ARG A 42 15.61 84.79 47.18
CA ARG A 42 14.26 85.33 46.91
C ARG A 42 14.06 86.71 47.54
N ASN A 43 14.43 86.87 48.81
CA ASN A 43 14.32 88.14 49.53
C ASN A 43 15.21 89.23 48.90
N ARG A 44 16.50 88.93 48.63
CA ARG A 44 17.41 89.88 47.98
C ARG A 44 16.92 90.30 46.59
N TYR A 45 16.37 89.38 45.81
CA TYR A 45 15.81 89.72 44.51
C TYR A 45 14.57 90.63 44.63
N GLN A 46 13.64 90.34 45.54
CA GLN A 46 12.50 91.24 45.79
C GLN A 46 12.90 92.63 46.29
N GLN A 47 13.96 92.74 47.09
CA GLN A 47 14.51 94.02 47.54
C GLN A 47 15.19 94.80 46.40
N SER A 48 15.71 94.10 45.39
CA SER A 48 16.42 94.72 44.26
C SER A 48 15.51 95.34 43.18
N LEU A 49 14.18 95.17 43.29
CA LEU A 49 13.21 95.64 42.30
C LEU A 49 12.62 97.02 42.68
N PRO A 50 12.54 97.98 41.73
CA PRO A 50 11.92 99.27 41.97
C PRO A 50 10.38 99.15 41.96
N GLY A 51 9.77 99.12 43.16
CA GLY A 51 8.32 99.26 43.39
C GLY A 51 7.40 98.09 42.97
N TYR A 52 7.64 97.46 41.82
CA TYR A 52 6.81 96.36 41.30
C TYR A 52 7.16 95.01 41.93
N LYS A 53 6.31 94.53 42.84
CA LYS A 53 6.48 93.25 43.57
C LYS A 53 5.35 92.23 43.33
N ARG A 54 4.47 92.45 42.35
CA ARG A 54 3.33 91.58 42.02
C ARG A 54 3.48 91.01 40.61
N GLY A 55 3.33 89.69 40.48
CA GLY A 55 3.45 88.96 39.21
C GLY A 55 4.11 87.58 39.38
N ALA A 56 3.78 86.65 38.48
CA ALA A 56 4.36 85.30 38.48
C ALA A 56 5.84 85.30 38.10
N PHE A 57 6.27 86.15 37.16
CA PHE A 57 7.68 86.33 36.77
C PHE A 57 7.98 87.83 36.77
N LEU A 58 8.97 88.25 37.55
CA LEU A 58 9.28 89.66 37.75
C LEU A 58 10.41 90.14 36.81
N PRO A 59 10.56 91.46 36.59
CA PRO A 59 11.59 92.02 35.71
C PRO A 59 13.02 91.69 36.16
N ASP A 60 13.95 91.61 35.23
CA ASP A 60 15.35 91.35 35.58
C ASP A 60 15.99 92.58 36.23
N SER A 61 16.45 92.44 37.48
CA SER A 61 17.15 93.50 38.22
C SER A 61 18.67 93.46 38.03
N GLY A 62 19.21 92.37 37.47
CA GLY A 62 20.64 92.12 37.30
C GLY A 62 21.45 91.94 38.60
N LYS A 63 20.85 92.15 39.78
CA LYS A 63 21.56 92.25 41.08
C LYS A 63 21.42 91.01 41.98
N ALA A 64 20.50 90.09 41.69
CA ALA A 64 20.22 88.91 42.52
C ALA A 64 19.70 87.73 41.68
N TRP A 65 19.51 86.57 42.33
CA TRP A 65 18.90 85.40 41.69
C TRP A 65 17.47 85.74 41.27
N ARG A 66 17.26 85.87 39.97
CA ARG A 66 15.93 86.11 39.43
C ARG A 66 15.11 84.83 39.53
N TRP A 67 13.90 84.95 40.06
CA TRP A 67 12.97 83.83 40.19
C TRP A 67 11.56 84.19 39.69
N GLY A 68 10.81 83.17 39.32
CA GLY A 68 9.40 83.23 38.97
C GLY A 68 8.65 82.01 39.47
N ARG A 69 7.33 82.02 39.39
CA ARG A 69 6.44 80.94 39.81
C ARG A 69 5.57 80.50 38.64
N ALA A 70 5.60 79.22 38.30
CA ALA A 70 4.73 78.60 37.30
C ALA A 70 4.17 77.29 37.87
N ASN A 71 2.88 77.03 37.67
CA ASN A 71 2.20 75.80 38.10
C ASN A 71 2.49 75.41 39.57
N GLY A 72 2.46 76.39 40.48
CA GLY A 72 2.72 76.18 41.91
C GLY A 72 4.19 76.15 42.32
N THR A 73 5.12 75.91 41.38
CA THR A 73 6.56 75.70 41.61
C THR A 73 7.39 76.95 41.28
N PHE A 74 8.50 77.15 42.01
CA PHE A 74 9.45 78.21 41.74
C PHE A 74 10.48 77.80 40.69
N TYR A 75 10.83 78.72 39.81
CA TYR A 75 11.86 78.58 38.79
C TYR A 75 12.85 79.74 38.87
N TYR A 76 14.12 79.48 38.57
CA TYR A 76 15.21 80.44 38.63
C TYR A 76 15.80 80.65 37.23
N ASP A 77 16.02 81.91 36.86
CA ASP A 77 16.64 82.28 35.58
C ASP A 77 18.11 81.83 35.60
N PHE A 78 18.47 80.87 34.75
CA PHE A 78 19.79 80.25 34.72
C PHE A 78 20.91 81.30 34.61
N ASP A 79 20.72 82.31 33.77
CA ASP A 79 21.70 83.35 33.49
C ASP A 79 21.91 84.31 34.68
N ARG A 80 21.05 84.24 35.71
CA ARG A 80 21.11 85.06 36.94
C ARG A 80 21.44 84.26 38.20
N ILE A 81 21.69 82.95 38.09
CA ILE A 81 22.26 82.16 39.19
C ILE A 81 23.75 82.54 39.35
N PRO A 82 24.22 83.05 40.49
CA PRO A 82 25.59 83.52 40.67
C PRO A 82 26.61 82.40 40.50
N ASP A 83 27.69 82.72 39.79
CA ASP A 83 28.80 81.81 39.56
C ASP A 83 30.12 82.42 40.02
N ARG A 84 30.25 82.59 41.34
CA ARG A 84 31.41 83.22 41.97
C ARG A 84 31.71 82.57 43.31
N LYS A 85 32.91 82.81 43.85
CA LYS A 85 33.32 82.31 45.18
C LYS A 85 32.28 82.70 46.24
N PRO A 86 32.01 81.80 47.21
CA PRO A 86 32.71 80.52 47.45
C PRO A 86 32.16 79.31 46.68
N THR A 87 30.94 79.35 46.12
CA THR A 87 30.18 78.12 45.80
C THR A 87 29.93 77.83 44.31
N TYR A 88 30.11 78.81 43.40
CA TYR A 88 29.95 78.60 41.94
C TYR A 88 28.68 77.83 41.53
N TYR A 89 27.50 78.34 41.93
CA TYR A 89 26.23 77.63 41.80
C TYR A 89 25.81 77.32 40.36
N ARG A 90 26.16 78.19 39.40
CA ARG A 90 25.81 77.97 37.99
C ARG A 90 26.67 76.87 37.39
N SER A 91 27.97 76.87 37.68
CA SER A 91 28.90 75.82 37.24
C SER A 91 28.48 74.43 37.74
N LYS A 92 27.88 74.33 38.94
CA LYS A 92 27.31 73.05 39.44
C LYS A 92 26.16 72.51 38.58
N LEU A 93 25.36 73.39 37.95
CA LEU A 93 24.22 73.03 37.09
C LEU A 93 24.63 72.62 35.66
N GLY A 94 25.90 72.74 35.31
CA GLY A 94 26.40 72.53 33.94
C GLY A 94 26.25 73.76 33.06
N THR A 95 26.46 73.59 31.75
CA THR A 95 26.32 74.68 30.78
C THR A 95 24.88 74.80 30.27
N LYS A 96 24.49 75.99 29.80
CA LYS A 96 23.17 76.24 29.19
C LYS A 96 22.89 75.29 28.02
N GLN A 97 23.91 74.96 27.22
CA GLN A 97 23.81 74.07 26.07
C GLN A 97 23.56 72.60 26.49
N GLU A 98 24.24 72.13 27.54
CA GLU A 98 24.03 70.78 28.07
C GLU A 98 22.60 70.59 28.61
N LEU A 99 22.05 71.60 29.27
CA LEU A 99 20.68 71.57 29.78
C LEU A 99 19.62 71.56 28.67
N LEU A 100 19.82 72.35 27.62
CA LEU A 100 18.95 72.35 26.45
C LEU A 100 19.00 71.01 25.72
N LYS A 101 20.20 70.45 25.50
CA LYS A 101 20.38 69.13 24.89
C LYS A 101 19.68 68.02 25.69
N ALA A 102 19.85 68.02 27.01
CA ALA A 102 19.19 67.05 27.89
C ALA A 102 17.65 67.19 27.88
N TYR A 103 17.13 68.41 27.75
CA TYR A 103 15.70 68.67 27.62
C TYR A 103 15.15 68.16 26.28
N GLU A 104 15.85 68.42 25.17
CA GLU A 104 15.50 67.92 23.84
C GLU A 104 15.52 66.39 23.77
N GLU A 105 16.54 65.74 24.34
CA GLU A 105 16.62 64.27 24.44
C GLU A 105 15.45 63.67 25.21
N LEU A 106 14.97 64.35 26.25
CA LEU A 106 13.81 63.92 27.05
C LEU A 106 12.49 64.05 26.28
N GLN A 107 12.31 65.12 25.51
CA GLN A 107 11.16 65.29 24.62
C GLN A 107 11.13 64.22 23.51
N LEU A 108 12.29 63.97 22.87
CA LEU A 108 12.42 62.94 21.83
C LEU A 108 12.12 61.53 22.36
N LYS A 109 12.45 61.25 23.63
CA LYS A 109 12.14 59.97 24.27
C LYS A 109 10.64 59.77 24.46
N ASP A 110 9.93 60.79 24.93
CA ASP A 110 8.47 60.77 25.14
C ASP A 110 7.72 60.54 23.81
N GLU A 111 8.15 61.19 22.73
CA GLU A 111 7.61 60.97 21.38
C GLU A 111 7.83 59.54 20.86
N ARG A 112 9.03 58.98 21.08
CA ARG A 112 9.35 57.59 20.70
C ARG A 112 8.49 56.58 21.46
N ASP A 113 8.32 56.78 22.76
CA ASP A 113 7.52 55.91 23.62
C ASP A 113 6.03 55.96 23.22
N ARG A 114 5.50 57.14 22.92
CA ARG A 114 4.14 57.32 22.39
C ARG A 114 3.95 56.63 21.04
N ARG A 115 4.90 56.79 20.10
CA ARG A 115 4.83 56.12 18.78
C ARG A 115 4.89 54.60 18.89
N ARG A 116 5.71 54.09 19.82
CA ARG A 116 5.81 52.66 20.12
C ARG A 116 4.50 52.10 20.70
N TYR A 117 3.88 52.83 21.64
CA TYR A 117 2.58 52.48 22.19
C TYR A 117 1.51 52.41 21.10
N LEU A 118 1.40 53.47 20.28
CA LEU A 118 0.45 53.55 19.17
C LEU A 118 0.63 52.38 18.19
N THR A 119 1.87 52.07 17.81
CA THR A 119 2.18 50.95 16.91
C THR A 119 1.74 49.60 17.50
N LYS A 120 1.99 49.39 18.79
CA LYS A 120 1.58 48.16 19.49
C LYS A 120 0.06 48.03 19.53
N GLU A 121 -0.63 49.12 19.83
CA GLU A 121 -2.09 49.16 19.91
C GLU A 121 -2.74 48.84 18.57
N ILE A 122 -2.29 49.49 17.48
CA ILE A 122 -2.79 49.22 16.13
C ILE A 122 -2.59 47.75 15.75
N LYS A 123 -1.38 47.20 15.99
CA LYS A 123 -1.10 45.79 15.68
C LYS A 123 -2.02 44.83 16.45
N ASN A 124 -2.26 45.09 17.73
CA ASN A 124 -3.16 44.27 18.55
C ASN A 124 -4.60 44.30 18.01
N GLN A 125 -5.11 45.49 17.65
CA GLN A 125 -6.46 45.63 17.10
C GLN A 125 -6.63 44.92 15.75
N VAL A 126 -5.63 45.01 14.88
CA VAL A 126 -5.64 44.30 13.58
C VAL A 126 -5.55 42.79 13.80
N SER A 127 -4.66 42.32 14.68
CA SER A 127 -4.53 40.89 14.99
C SER A 127 -5.80 40.29 15.56
N ALA A 128 -6.60 41.05 16.31
CA ALA A 128 -7.90 40.60 16.82
C ALA A 128 -8.95 40.38 15.71
N LEU A 129 -8.77 40.98 14.54
CA LEU A 129 -9.66 40.85 13.38
C LEU A 129 -9.21 39.77 12.39
N VAL A 130 -8.08 39.11 12.63
CA VAL A 130 -7.64 37.98 11.81
C VAL A 130 -8.55 36.80 12.09
N ASP A 131 -9.34 36.42 11.10
CA ASP A 131 -10.21 35.26 11.17
C ASP A 131 -9.51 34.02 10.61
N ASN A 132 -9.47 32.95 11.41
CA ASN A 132 -8.97 31.66 10.97
C ASN A 132 -9.78 31.09 9.80
N THR A 133 -11.06 31.44 9.65
CA THR A 133 -11.85 30.97 8.50
C THR A 133 -11.33 31.50 7.18
N ASP A 134 -10.69 32.69 7.16
CA ASP A 134 -10.05 33.23 5.96
C ASP A 134 -8.80 32.42 5.58
N GLN A 135 -7.98 32.06 6.57
CA GLN A 135 -6.82 31.22 6.33
C GLN A 135 -7.25 29.87 5.75
N ARG A 136 -8.28 29.24 6.32
CA ARG A 136 -8.84 27.98 5.82
C ARG A 136 -9.38 28.10 4.40
N TYR A 137 -10.04 29.22 4.09
CA TYR A 137 -10.51 29.49 2.73
C TYR A 137 -9.34 29.54 1.74
N TYR A 138 -8.30 30.33 2.03
CA TYR A 138 -7.15 30.46 1.14
C TYR A 138 -6.35 29.16 0.99
N ILE A 139 -6.32 28.29 2.01
CA ILE A 139 -5.59 27.01 1.95
C ILE A 139 -6.38 25.93 1.18
N TRP A 140 -7.68 25.78 1.45
CA TRP A 140 -8.45 24.60 0.98
C TRP A 140 -9.60 24.90 0.02
N GLN A 141 -10.18 26.10 0.07
CA GLN A 141 -11.40 26.42 -0.69
C GLN A 141 -11.11 27.24 -1.94
N ASN A 142 -10.01 27.98 -1.96
CA ASN A 142 -9.60 28.73 -3.14
C ASN A 142 -8.97 27.81 -4.20
N GLU A 143 -9.31 28.07 -5.47
CA GLU A 143 -8.83 27.30 -6.64
C GLU A 143 -7.29 27.19 -6.72
N PHE A 144 -6.56 28.23 -6.32
CA PHE A 144 -5.11 28.25 -6.42
C PHE A 144 -4.39 27.67 -5.20
N ALA A 145 -5.10 27.43 -4.09
CA ALA A 145 -4.61 26.94 -2.80
C ALA A 145 -3.26 27.53 -2.34
N PHE A 146 -3.29 28.43 -1.36
CA PHE A 146 -2.09 29.11 -0.86
C PHE A 146 -1.39 28.31 0.26
N SER A 147 -0.07 28.48 0.39
CA SER A 147 0.66 27.94 1.54
C SER A 147 0.17 28.58 2.85
N PRO A 148 0.30 27.91 4.01
CA PRO A 148 -0.19 28.45 5.29
C PRO A 148 0.37 29.84 5.61
N GLN A 149 1.64 30.10 5.26
CA GLN A 149 2.26 31.41 5.43
C GLN A 149 1.57 32.48 4.56
N LYS A 150 1.38 32.22 3.26
CA LYS A 150 0.73 33.16 2.34
C LYS A 150 -0.75 33.36 2.67
N ALA A 151 -1.43 32.29 3.09
CA ALA A 151 -2.82 32.37 3.55
C ALA A 151 -2.96 33.25 4.80
N ASN A 152 -1.99 33.19 5.72
CA ASN A 152 -1.92 34.11 6.87
C ASN A 152 -1.67 35.55 6.41
N GLU A 153 -0.74 35.78 5.49
CA GLU A 153 -0.49 37.12 4.92
C GLU A 153 -1.72 37.71 4.22
N LEU A 154 -2.48 36.89 3.47
CA LEU A 154 -3.74 37.28 2.83
C LEU A 154 -4.85 37.57 3.85
N ALA A 155 -4.99 36.72 4.89
CA ALA A 155 -5.93 36.95 5.99
C ALA A 155 -5.60 38.23 6.77
N LEU A 156 -4.31 38.47 7.04
CA LEU A 156 -3.84 39.69 7.68
C LEU A 156 -4.10 40.92 6.80
N SER A 157 -3.94 40.80 5.48
CA SER A 157 -4.27 41.87 4.54
C SER A 157 -5.75 42.27 4.59
N ARG A 158 -6.65 41.27 4.65
CA ARG A 158 -8.08 41.51 4.85
C ARG A 158 -8.38 42.14 6.21
N ALA A 159 -7.76 41.64 7.28
CA ALA A 159 -7.93 42.19 8.63
C ALA A 159 -7.51 43.67 8.70
N TRP A 160 -6.39 44.04 8.07
CA TRP A 160 -5.96 45.43 7.95
C TRP A 160 -7.01 46.31 7.26
N PHE A 161 -7.55 45.86 6.13
CA PHE A 161 -8.51 46.65 5.36
C PHE A 161 -9.85 46.79 6.07
N ASN A 162 -10.36 45.72 6.68
CA ASN A 162 -11.55 45.78 7.52
C ASN A 162 -11.37 46.73 8.71
N TRP A 163 -10.22 46.64 9.40
CA TRP A 163 -9.89 47.54 10.50
C TRP A 163 -9.83 49.00 10.04
N MET A 164 -9.12 49.31 8.95
CA MET A 164 -9.01 50.67 8.42
C MET A 164 -10.38 51.24 8.01
N THR A 165 -11.25 50.43 7.40
CA THR A 165 -12.61 50.87 7.07
C THR A 165 -13.41 51.22 8.34
N GLN A 166 -13.32 50.40 9.39
CA GLN A 166 -13.97 50.70 10.69
C GLN A 166 -13.43 51.97 11.34
N GLN A 167 -12.11 52.22 11.23
CA GLN A 167 -11.51 53.44 11.79
C GLN A 167 -11.94 54.71 11.04
N LEU A 168 -12.25 54.61 9.75
CA LEU A 168 -12.61 55.74 8.89
C LEU A 168 -14.11 56.08 8.89
N ALA A 169 -15.00 55.13 9.16
CA ALA A 169 -16.45 55.33 9.10
C ALA A 169 -16.97 56.40 10.08
N ASP A 170 -16.39 56.48 11.28
CA ASP A 170 -16.82 57.42 12.34
C ASP A 170 -15.70 58.36 12.84
N ASP A 171 -14.66 58.56 12.03
CA ASP A 171 -13.41 59.22 12.46
C ASP A 171 -12.80 58.61 13.75
N ASN A 172 -13.00 57.31 13.97
CA ASN A 172 -12.49 56.58 15.15
C ASN A 172 -10.96 56.64 15.27
N PHE A 173 -10.24 56.86 14.15
CA PHE A 173 -8.79 57.11 14.17
C PHE A 173 -8.37 58.29 15.07
N LYS A 174 -9.27 59.26 15.34
CA LYS A 174 -9.03 60.35 16.31
C LYS A 174 -8.81 59.85 17.74
N LYS A 175 -9.41 58.72 18.11
CA LYS A 175 -9.22 58.09 19.43
C LYS A 175 -7.81 57.54 19.62
N LEU A 176 -7.10 57.28 18.53
CA LEU A 176 -5.69 56.87 18.52
C LEU A 176 -4.72 58.06 18.67
N GLY A 177 -5.25 59.29 18.79
CA GLY A 177 -4.45 60.52 18.88
C GLY A 177 -3.95 61.03 17.53
N ILE A 178 -4.56 60.59 16.42
CA ILE A 178 -4.28 61.03 15.05
C ILE A 178 -5.42 61.94 14.58
N TYR A 179 -5.13 63.20 14.25
CA TYR A 179 -6.19 64.20 13.99
C TYR A 179 -6.54 64.35 12.51
N GLN A 180 -5.64 63.99 11.58
CA GLN A 180 -5.87 64.11 10.14
C GLN A 180 -5.93 62.73 9.46
N LYS A 181 -6.79 62.62 8.44
CA LYS A 181 -6.91 61.38 7.64
C LYS A 181 -5.62 61.04 6.89
N GLN A 182 -4.89 62.04 6.41
CA GLN A 182 -3.61 61.83 5.74
C GLN A 182 -2.56 61.22 6.67
N ASP A 183 -2.46 61.72 7.90
CA ASP A 183 -1.57 61.18 8.93
C ASP A 183 -1.93 59.73 9.31
N PHE A 184 -3.22 59.39 9.28
CA PHE A 184 -3.70 58.02 9.48
C PHE A 184 -3.22 57.08 8.37
N TYR A 185 -3.42 57.45 7.10
CA TYR A 185 -2.93 56.65 5.96
C TYR A 185 -1.41 56.52 5.95
N GLN A 186 -0.69 57.58 6.35
CA GLN A 186 0.77 57.56 6.47
C GLN A 186 1.21 56.57 7.56
N THR A 187 0.59 56.64 8.75
CA THR A 187 0.87 55.72 9.86
C THR A 187 0.59 54.27 9.48
N CYS A 188 -0.54 53.99 8.82
CA CYS A 188 -0.88 52.63 8.36
C CYS A 188 0.09 52.13 7.29
N THR A 189 0.52 52.99 6.36
CA THR A 189 1.51 52.64 5.32
C THR A 189 2.84 52.25 5.93
N GLU A 190 3.32 53.01 6.92
CA GLU A 190 4.58 52.72 7.63
C GLU A 190 4.54 51.38 8.38
N LEU A 191 3.36 50.93 8.81
CA LEU A 191 3.18 49.65 9.49
C LEU A 191 3.02 48.47 8.53
N ILE A 192 2.32 48.65 7.41
CA ILE A 192 2.03 47.59 6.43
C ILE A 192 3.20 47.35 5.48
N SER A 193 3.87 48.40 5.01
CA SER A 193 4.91 48.30 3.99
C SER A 193 6.04 47.32 4.36
N PRO A 194 6.57 47.31 5.61
CA PRO A 194 7.60 46.36 6.02
C PRO A 194 7.13 44.90 6.10
N LEU A 195 5.81 44.66 6.20
CA LEU A 195 5.25 43.31 6.31
C LEU A 195 5.18 42.59 4.95
N ASN A 196 5.27 43.32 3.84
CA ASN A 196 5.27 42.79 2.46
C ASN A 196 4.19 41.71 2.21
N LEU A 197 2.97 41.98 2.68
CA LEU A 197 1.88 41.01 2.65
C LEU A 197 1.48 40.64 1.22
N GLU A 198 1.32 39.34 0.96
CA GLU A 198 0.76 38.85 -0.31
C GLU A 198 -0.63 39.45 -0.55
N GLY A 199 -0.92 39.87 -1.78
CA GLY A 199 -2.15 40.59 -2.12
C GLY A 199 -2.21 42.06 -1.67
N CYS A 200 -1.35 42.50 -0.74
CA CYS A 200 -1.37 43.85 -0.16
C CYS A 200 0.01 44.53 -0.08
N LYS A 201 0.72 44.61 -1.21
CA LYS A 201 1.94 45.41 -1.34
C LYS A 201 1.61 46.89 -1.49
N VAL A 202 2.05 47.72 -0.54
CA VAL A 202 1.73 49.15 -0.48
C VAL A 202 3.02 49.94 -0.20
N ASN A 203 3.28 50.96 -1.01
CA ASN A 203 4.51 51.77 -0.95
C ASN A 203 4.25 53.25 -0.61
N SER A 204 3.00 53.71 -0.64
CA SER A 204 2.64 55.09 -0.33
C SER A 204 1.24 55.20 0.26
N ALA A 205 1.01 56.28 1.03
CA ALA A 205 -0.29 56.58 1.63
C ALA A 205 -1.39 56.77 0.58
N ASP A 206 -1.08 57.41 -0.56
CA ASP A 206 -2.02 57.58 -1.66
C ASP A 206 -2.40 56.24 -2.33
N TYR A 207 -1.42 55.35 -2.51
CA TYR A 207 -1.68 54.01 -3.04
C TYR A 207 -2.55 53.20 -2.07
N LEU A 208 -2.28 53.28 -0.76
CA LEU A 208 -3.10 52.65 0.26
C LEU A 208 -4.54 53.17 0.21
N ARG A 209 -4.72 54.49 0.14
CA ARG A 209 -6.04 55.14 0.05
C ARG A 209 -6.81 54.68 -1.17
N ASN A 210 -6.18 54.67 -2.34
CA ASN A 210 -6.82 54.25 -3.59
C ASN A 210 -7.21 52.77 -3.54
N LYS A 211 -6.34 51.91 -2.99
CA LYS A 211 -6.61 50.49 -2.84
C LYS A 211 -7.72 50.21 -1.83
N LEU A 212 -7.77 50.95 -0.73
CA LEU A 212 -8.84 50.86 0.28
C LEU A 212 -10.18 51.37 -0.29
N ALA A 213 -10.17 52.38 -1.14
CA ALA A 213 -11.38 52.86 -1.81
C ALA A 213 -11.97 51.82 -2.78
N ALA A 214 -11.12 50.99 -3.40
CA ALA A 214 -11.54 49.89 -4.27
C ALA A 214 -11.93 48.61 -3.48
N PHE A 215 -11.69 48.56 -2.17
CA PHE A 215 -11.99 47.39 -1.36
C PHE A 215 -13.49 47.24 -1.14
N PRO A 216 -14.09 46.07 -1.42
CA PRO A 216 -15.53 45.88 -1.35
C PRO A 216 -16.00 45.63 0.10
N ALA A 217 -15.91 46.68 0.94
CA ALA A 217 -16.16 46.59 2.38
C ALA A 217 -17.60 46.16 2.75
N THR A 218 -18.59 46.52 1.92
CA THR A 218 -20.02 46.17 2.14
C THR A 218 -20.47 44.93 1.38
N ALA A 219 -19.58 44.30 0.59
CA ALA A 219 -19.90 43.09 -0.16
C ALA A 219 -19.79 41.82 0.70
N SER A 220 -20.08 40.67 0.09
CA SER A 220 -19.93 39.38 0.73
C SER A 220 -18.48 39.11 1.16
N VAL A 221 -18.32 38.26 2.18
CA VAL A 221 -17.00 37.83 2.66
C VAL A 221 -16.15 37.20 1.54
N SER A 222 -16.77 36.49 0.59
CA SER A 222 -16.09 35.91 -0.57
C SER A 222 -15.50 36.97 -1.50
N ALA A 223 -16.25 38.03 -1.82
CA ALA A 223 -15.75 39.12 -2.66
C ALA A 223 -14.56 39.86 -2.00
N GLN A 224 -14.60 40.03 -0.67
CA GLN A 224 -13.47 40.57 0.08
C GLN A 224 -12.25 39.64 0.06
N ARG A 225 -12.45 38.32 0.09
CA ARG A 225 -11.37 37.34 0.02
C ARG A 225 -10.70 37.33 -1.35
N GLU A 226 -11.49 37.37 -2.42
CA GLU A 226 -11.04 37.39 -3.81
C GLU A 226 -10.27 38.67 -4.16
N PHE A 227 -10.63 39.82 -3.57
CA PHE A 227 -9.96 41.10 -3.81
C PHE A 227 -8.43 41.05 -3.60
N PHE A 228 -7.94 40.27 -2.63
CA PHE A 228 -6.51 40.15 -2.35
C PHE A 228 -5.79 39.14 -3.25
N ILE A 229 -6.53 38.32 -4.01
CA ILE A 229 -5.95 37.37 -4.95
C ILE A 229 -5.56 38.16 -6.20
N SER A 230 -4.26 38.33 -6.39
CA SER A 230 -3.75 39.01 -7.59
C SER A 230 -4.18 38.25 -8.84
N GLY A 231 -4.64 38.97 -9.86
CA GLY A 231 -4.94 38.39 -11.18
C GLY A 231 -3.74 37.74 -11.88
N LYS A 232 -2.51 37.83 -11.31
CA LYS A 232 -1.34 37.02 -11.74
C LYS A 232 -1.58 35.53 -11.52
N TYR A 233 -2.33 35.16 -10.47
CA TYR A 233 -2.73 33.79 -10.21
C TYR A 233 -3.81 33.44 -11.25
N GLY A 234 -3.48 32.54 -12.17
CA GLY A 234 -4.32 32.23 -13.33
C GLY A 234 -4.12 33.14 -14.55
N ASN A 235 -3.15 34.06 -14.56
CA ASN A 235 -2.90 34.90 -15.73
C ASN A 235 -2.34 34.07 -16.90
N GLU A 236 -3.18 33.80 -17.89
CA GLU A 236 -2.78 33.09 -19.11
C GLU A 236 -2.24 34.02 -20.20
N ASN A 237 -2.42 35.34 -20.09
CA ASN A 237 -2.06 36.31 -21.13
C ASN A 237 -0.54 36.39 -21.38
N ALA A 238 0.28 36.06 -20.37
CA ALA A 238 1.73 36.01 -20.48
C ALA A 238 2.27 34.63 -20.92
N LYS A 239 1.41 33.62 -21.12
CA LYS A 239 1.83 32.30 -21.60
C LYS A 239 2.14 32.39 -23.10
N ILE A 240 3.39 32.12 -23.45
CA ILE A 240 3.81 31.90 -24.85
C ILE A 240 3.39 30.48 -25.28
N VAL A 241 3.62 29.50 -24.41
CA VAL A 241 3.25 28.09 -24.63
C VAL A 241 1.85 27.81 -24.09
N GLY A 242 0.98 27.28 -24.94
CA GLY A 242 -0.43 26.98 -24.71
C GLY A 242 -1.40 28.00 -25.30
N LYS A 243 -0.91 29.00 -26.06
CA LYS A 243 -1.72 30.12 -26.59
C LYS A 243 -2.17 29.92 -28.03
N TYR A 244 -1.32 29.30 -28.86
CA TYR A 244 -1.55 29.15 -30.29
C TYR A 244 -2.20 27.81 -30.60
N GLN A 245 -3.54 27.77 -30.45
CA GLN A 245 -4.32 26.58 -30.72
C GLN A 245 -4.13 26.11 -32.17
N LEU A 246 -3.93 24.81 -32.33
CA LEU A 246 -3.92 24.17 -33.64
C LEU A 246 -5.35 23.80 -34.01
N VAL A 247 -5.73 24.04 -35.26
CA VAL A 247 -7.05 23.68 -35.78
C VAL A 247 -6.84 22.80 -37.00
N ASN A 248 -7.61 21.72 -37.09
CA ASN A 248 -7.68 20.91 -38.30
C ASN A 248 -8.43 21.71 -39.38
N GLU A 249 -7.76 22.07 -40.48
CA GLU A 249 -8.34 22.88 -41.55
C GLU A 249 -9.51 22.19 -42.28
N ASP A 250 -9.54 20.85 -42.29
CA ASP A 250 -10.56 20.06 -42.96
C ASP A 250 -11.80 19.81 -42.09
N THR A 251 -11.62 19.58 -40.79
CA THR A 251 -12.72 19.23 -39.87
C THR A 251 -13.14 20.35 -38.93
N GLY A 252 -12.33 21.41 -38.81
CA GLY A 252 -12.54 22.51 -37.87
C GLY A 252 -12.29 22.16 -36.40
N GLU A 253 -11.78 20.95 -36.11
CA GLU A 253 -11.50 20.50 -34.74
C GLU A 253 -10.28 21.22 -34.15
N ILE A 254 -10.42 21.71 -32.92
CA ILE A 254 -9.33 22.37 -32.19
C ILE A 254 -8.57 21.31 -31.39
N PHE A 255 -7.26 21.22 -31.59
CA PHE A 255 -6.42 20.29 -30.85
C PHE A 255 -6.11 20.79 -29.43
N ASP A 256 -5.98 19.84 -28.49
CA ASP A 256 -5.63 20.09 -27.08
C ASP A 256 -4.22 20.69 -26.87
N PHE A 257 -3.37 20.65 -27.88
CA PHE A 257 -1.98 21.10 -27.83
C PHE A 257 -1.77 22.31 -28.74
N ASP A 258 -0.98 23.27 -28.28
CA ASP A 258 -0.47 24.34 -29.12
C ASP A 258 0.76 23.89 -29.92
N ILE A 259 1.17 24.69 -30.90
CA ILE A 259 2.31 24.37 -31.76
C ILE A 259 3.62 24.17 -30.98
N HIS A 260 3.85 24.97 -29.93
CA HIS A 260 5.02 24.83 -29.07
C HIS A 260 5.02 23.48 -28.35
N GLN A 261 3.91 23.11 -27.71
CA GLN A 261 3.78 21.80 -27.03
C GLN A 261 3.94 20.65 -28.01
N LEU A 262 3.33 20.72 -29.18
CA LEU A 262 3.46 19.70 -30.22
C LEU A 262 4.92 19.47 -30.58
N LEU A 263 5.65 20.52 -30.93
CA LEU A 263 7.06 20.42 -31.35
C LEU A 263 7.96 19.93 -30.20
N ILE A 264 7.81 20.51 -29.00
CA ILE A 264 8.62 20.15 -27.82
C ILE A 264 8.41 18.67 -27.46
N TYR A 265 7.15 18.23 -27.34
CA TYR A 265 6.85 16.86 -26.92
C TYR A 265 7.22 15.85 -28.01
N THR A 266 7.00 16.17 -29.29
CA THR A 266 7.36 15.27 -30.40
C THR A 266 8.88 15.08 -30.50
N LEU A 267 9.66 16.17 -30.42
CA LEU A 267 11.12 16.09 -30.40
C LEU A 267 11.64 15.32 -29.19
N TYR A 268 11.03 15.53 -28.02
CA TYR A 268 11.41 14.80 -26.81
C TYR A 268 11.10 13.31 -26.92
N MET A 269 9.85 12.94 -27.26
CA MET A 269 9.41 11.55 -27.37
C MET A 269 10.15 10.78 -28.46
N ASN A 270 10.53 11.45 -29.56
CA ASN A 270 11.07 10.83 -30.77
C ASN A 270 10.26 9.60 -31.23
N PRO A 271 8.95 9.76 -31.53
CA PRO A 271 8.07 8.62 -31.83
C PRO A 271 8.63 7.77 -32.99
N GLY A 272 8.85 6.48 -32.75
CA GLY A 272 9.41 5.55 -33.74
C GLY A 272 10.94 5.59 -33.89
N GLY A 273 11.64 6.52 -33.23
CA GLY A 273 13.10 6.59 -33.22
C GLY A 273 13.74 5.63 -32.20
N SER A 274 14.92 5.10 -32.52
CA SER A 274 15.66 4.16 -31.66
C SER A 274 16.57 4.84 -30.64
N THR A 275 16.95 6.10 -30.85
CA THR A 275 17.95 6.81 -30.04
C THR A 275 17.38 7.97 -29.24
N LYS A 276 17.94 8.15 -28.04
CA LYS A 276 17.66 9.28 -27.15
C LYS A 276 18.71 10.37 -27.38
N GLU A 277 18.28 11.56 -27.78
CA GLU A 277 19.16 12.73 -27.90
C GLU A 277 19.19 13.57 -26.62
N TYR A 278 20.25 14.36 -26.44
CA TYR A 278 20.38 15.32 -25.34
C TYR A 278 19.35 16.45 -25.47
N ILE A 279 18.81 16.91 -24.33
CA ILE A 279 17.76 17.94 -24.29
C ILE A 279 18.20 19.24 -25.00
N HIS A 280 19.47 19.64 -24.86
CA HIS A 280 19.99 20.82 -25.52
C HIS A 280 19.96 20.71 -27.05
N SER A 281 20.33 19.55 -27.60
CA SER A 281 20.26 19.28 -29.05
C SER A 281 18.82 19.32 -29.55
N LEU A 282 17.87 18.81 -28.77
CA LEU A 282 16.44 18.89 -29.11
C LEU A 282 15.93 20.33 -29.12
N TRP A 283 16.36 21.17 -28.17
CA TRP A 283 16.02 22.59 -28.16
C TRP A 283 16.58 23.33 -29.38
N GLN A 284 17.82 23.02 -29.79
CA GLN A 284 18.40 23.59 -31.02
C GLN A 284 17.61 23.19 -32.28
N LYS A 285 17.09 21.97 -32.35
CA LYS A 285 16.20 21.52 -33.44
C LYS A 285 14.81 22.13 -33.39
N TYR A 286 14.35 22.50 -32.20
CA TYR A 286 13.04 23.13 -31.99
C TYR A 286 12.99 24.57 -32.51
N ILE A 287 14.07 25.34 -32.35
CA ILE A 287 14.13 26.76 -32.76
C ILE A 287 13.72 26.98 -34.23
N PRO A 288 14.41 26.40 -35.24
CA PRO A 288 14.04 26.67 -36.63
C PRO A 288 12.64 26.14 -36.98
N ARG A 289 12.20 25.04 -36.34
CA ARG A 289 10.88 24.46 -36.59
C ARG A 289 9.75 25.36 -36.13
N VAL A 290 9.88 26.02 -34.99
CA VAL A 290 8.78 26.87 -34.49
C VAL A 290 8.72 28.20 -35.26
N GLU A 291 9.88 28.67 -35.76
CA GLU A 291 9.97 29.83 -36.65
C GLU A 291 9.29 29.57 -38.01
N GLU A 292 9.34 28.34 -38.54
CA GLU A 292 8.57 27.94 -39.74
C GLU A 292 7.06 28.10 -39.57
N PHE A 293 6.54 28.00 -38.33
CA PHE A 293 5.14 28.26 -37.99
C PHE A 293 4.88 29.73 -37.60
N GLY A 294 5.84 30.63 -37.85
CA GLY A 294 5.72 32.05 -37.58
C GLY A 294 5.69 32.42 -36.08
N GLN A 295 6.19 31.55 -35.21
CA GLN A 295 6.23 31.77 -33.76
C GLN A 295 7.65 32.02 -33.26
N GLU A 296 7.78 32.83 -32.20
CA GLU A 296 9.08 33.06 -31.56
C GLU A 296 9.49 31.87 -30.67
N PRO A 297 10.77 31.44 -30.71
CA PRO A 297 11.23 30.32 -29.92
C PRO A 297 11.25 30.63 -28.42
N VAL A 298 10.87 29.63 -27.61
CA VAL A 298 10.99 29.73 -26.16
C VAL A 298 12.43 29.52 -25.70
N SER A 299 12.78 30.14 -24.57
CA SER A 299 14.09 29.93 -23.95
C SER A 299 14.37 28.46 -23.60
N TYR A 300 15.65 28.07 -23.55
CA TYR A 300 16.06 26.72 -23.15
C TYR A 300 15.50 26.31 -21.78
N ARG A 301 15.45 27.25 -20.82
CA ARG A 301 14.87 27.01 -19.49
C ARG A 301 13.38 26.66 -19.58
N ALA A 302 12.62 27.37 -20.41
CA ALA A 302 11.20 27.08 -20.63
C ALA A 302 11.01 25.72 -21.32
N PHE A 303 11.82 25.40 -22.32
CA PHE A 303 11.82 24.07 -22.97
C PHE A 303 12.04 22.95 -21.96
N CYS A 304 13.10 23.04 -21.14
CA CYS A 304 13.40 22.08 -20.08
C CYS A 304 12.26 21.94 -19.07
N HIS A 305 11.64 23.07 -18.67
CA HIS A 305 10.50 23.06 -17.76
C HIS A 305 9.29 22.32 -18.34
N HIS A 306 9.03 22.40 -19.65
CA HIS A 306 7.91 21.70 -20.28
C HIS A 306 8.12 20.19 -20.38
N VAL A 307 9.34 19.73 -20.68
CA VAL A 307 9.63 18.28 -20.72
C VAL A 307 9.71 17.64 -19.34
N SER A 308 10.05 18.41 -18.30
CA SER A 308 10.18 17.91 -16.92
C SER A 308 8.90 17.96 -16.09
N ARG A 309 7.79 18.54 -16.62
CA ARG A 309 6.52 18.58 -15.89
C ARG A 309 6.06 17.17 -15.55
N PHE A 310 5.77 16.93 -14.27
CA PHE A 310 5.41 15.60 -13.76
C PHE A 310 4.33 14.90 -14.60
N ASN A 311 3.21 15.56 -14.85
CA ASN A 311 2.08 15.00 -15.59
C ASN A 311 2.43 14.63 -17.04
N LYS A 312 3.16 15.49 -17.76
CA LYS A 312 3.52 15.24 -19.16
C LYS A 312 4.69 14.26 -19.28
N ASN A 313 5.64 14.29 -18.35
CA ASN A 313 6.77 13.35 -18.32
C ASN A 313 6.28 11.90 -18.22
N ILE A 314 5.28 11.64 -17.36
CA ILE A 314 4.61 10.33 -17.28
C ILE A 314 4.10 9.91 -18.66
N LEU A 315 3.33 10.76 -19.34
CA LEU A 315 2.75 10.44 -20.65
C LEU A 315 3.83 10.19 -21.73
N MET A 316 4.89 10.99 -21.73
CA MET A 316 5.97 10.92 -22.71
C MET A 316 6.94 9.74 -22.47
N ALA A 317 7.06 9.26 -21.22
CA ALA A 317 8.02 8.24 -20.82
C ALA A 317 7.88 6.93 -21.62
N LYS A 318 6.66 6.55 -22.01
CA LYS A 318 6.41 5.33 -22.80
C LYS A 318 7.08 5.37 -24.16
N ALA A 319 6.93 6.48 -24.90
CA ALA A 319 7.57 6.66 -26.20
C ALA A 319 9.08 6.89 -26.04
N ARG A 320 9.49 7.70 -25.05
CA ARG A 320 10.89 8.09 -24.83
C ARG A 320 11.78 6.95 -24.35
N HIS A 321 11.32 6.16 -23.40
CA HIS A 321 12.12 5.16 -22.69
C HIS A 321 11.75 3.71 -23.04
N GLY A 322 10.64 3.52 -23.75
CA GLY A 322 10.14 2.21 -24.14
C GLY A 322 9.10 1.64 -23.16
N LYS A 323 8.39 0.62 -23.63
CA LYS A 323 7.26 -0.01 -22.92
C LYS A 323 7.70 -0.68 -21.62
N ASP A 324 8.88 -1.29 -21.57
CA ASP A 324 9.39 -2.00 -20.39
C ASP A 324 9.72 -1.04 -19.24
N TYR A 325 10.47 0.03 -19.52
CA TYR A 325 10.72 1.09 -18.55
C TYR A 325 9.41 1.69 -18.01
N TYR A 326 8.47 1.98 -18.90
CA TYR A 326 7.18 2.55 -18.51
C TYR A 326 6.41 1.62 -17.56
N ARG A 327 6.39 0.32 -17.83
CA ARG A 327 5.73 -0.67 -16.96
C ARG A 327 6.37 -0.76 -15.58
N LYS A 328 7.70 -0.62 -15.49
CA LYS A 328 8.45 -0.79 -14.23
C LYS A 328 8.45 0.47 -13.35
N GLU A 329 8.65 1.63 -13.95
CA GLU A 329 8.95 2.88 -13.23
C GLU A 329 7.78 3.88 -13.19
N VAL A 330 6.79 3.75 -14.09
CA VAL A 330 5.76 4.78 -14.29
C VAL A 330 4.34 4.25 -14.12
N LEU A 331 4.08 3.04 -14.62
CA LEU A 331 2.76 2.43 -14.55
C LEU A 331 2.37 2.15 -13.09
N THR A 332 1.15 2.51 -12.72
CA THR A 332 0.62 2.22 -11.39
C THR A 332 0.50 0.72 -11.17
N TYR A 333 0.99 0.23 -10.03
CA TYR A 333 0.79 -1.15 -9.60
C TYR A 333 -0.57 -1.33 -8.92
N VAL A 334 -1.07 -2.57 -8.89
CA VAL A 334 -2.28 -2.93 -8.13
C VAL A 334 -1.87 -3.15 -6.67
N PRO A 335 -2.36 -2.35 -5.71
CA PRO A 335 -2.02 -2.54 -4.31
C PRO A 335 -2.69 -3.81 -3.77
N ALA A 336 -1.87 -4.79 -3.35
CA ALA A 336 -2.34 -6.03 -2.74
C ALA A 336 -2.10 -6.03 -1.23
N LYS A 337 -3.07 -6.50 -0.44
CA LYS A 337 -2.90 -6.74 0.99
C LYS A 337 -1.96 -7.94 1.17
N ARG A 338 -1.08 -7.86 2.18
CA ARG A 338 -0.23 -9.00 2.55
C ARG A 338 -1.08 -10.15 3.07
N LEU A 339 -0.68 -11.37 2.71
CA LEU A 339 -1.29 -12.59 3.23
C LEU A 339 -1.04 -12.72 4.73
N GLN A 340 -2.05 -13.21 5.44
CA GLN A 340 -2.02 -13.34 6.90
C GLN A 340 -1.77 -14.77 7.36
N TYR A 341 -2.32 -15.76 6.65
CA TYR A 341 -2.33 -17.16 7.07
C TYR A 341 -1.48 -18.04 6.15
N ALA A 342 -0.73 -18.96 6.73
CA ALA A 342 -0.08 -20.06 6.02
C ALA A 342 -1.12 -20.96 5.34
N HIS A 343 -0.70 -21.75 4.35
CA HIS A 343 -1.53 -22.57 3.45
C HIS A 343 -2.40 -21.79 2.45
N SER A 344 -2.46 -20.46 2.55
CA SER A 344 -3.31 -19.64 1.68
C SER A 344 -2.78 -19.57 0.24
N LEU A 345 -1.47 -19.43 0.07
CA LEU A 345 -0.83 -19.28 -1.23
C LEU A 345 0.57 -19.89 -1.20
N PHE A 346 0.74 -20.90 -2.05
CA PHE A 346 2.03 -21.48 -2.37
C PHE A 346 2.52 -20.90 -3.68
N ALA A 347 3.81 -20.60 -3.75
CA ALA A 347 4.43 -20.18 -4.98
C ALA A 347 5.64 -21.04 -5.29
N ALA A 348 5.83 -21.33 -6.58
CA ALA A 348 6.98 -22.08 -7.04
C ALA A 348 7.82 -21.30 -8.04
N ASP A 349 9.14 -21.47 -7.93
CA ASP A 349 10.12 -20.90 -8.83
C ASP A 349 11.30 -21.87 -8.99
N GLY A 350 11.88 -21.86 -10.18
CA GLY A 350 13.03 -22.68 -10.53
C GLY A 350 14.27 -21.82 -10.75
N SER A 351 15.38 -22.17 -10.10
CA SER A 351 16.62 -21.39 -10.28
C SER A 351 17.88 -22.12 -9.82
N GLY A 352 19.02 -21.63 -10.31
CA GLY A 352 20.34 -22.05 -9.84
C GLY A 352 20.70 -21.43 -8.50
N THR A 353 21.21 -22.25 -7.58
CA THR A 353 21.60 -21.89 -6.21
C THR A 353 23.11 -21.89 -6.02
N ILE A 354 23.64 -22.79 -5.19
CA ILE A 354 25.06 -22.99 -4.90
C ILE A 354 25.75 -23.80 -5.99
N ASN A 355 27.08 -23.79 -6.00
CA ASN A 355 27.88 -24.51 -7.00
C ASN A 355 28.53 -25.76 -6.42
N TYR A 356 28.69 -26.76 -7.29
CA TYR A 356 29.37 -28.02 -6.99
C TYR A 356 30.44 -28.31 -8.05
N LYS A 357 31.45 -29.11 -7.69
CA LYS A 357 32.50 -29.54 -8.63
C LYS A 357 31.98 -30.59 -9.60
N TYR A 358 32.35 -30.42 -10.86
CA TYR A 358 31.90 -31.25 -11.97
C TYR A 358 33.03 -31.48 -12.97
N THR A 359 33.25 -32.74 -13.31
CA THR A 359 34.21 -33.13 -14.35
C THR A 359 33.55 -33.03 -15.72
N LYS A 360 34.08 -32.16 -16.58
CA LYS A 360 33.63 -32.06 -17.98
C LYS A 360 34.01 -33.31 -18.77
N SER A 361 33.38 -33.51 -19.93
CA SER A 361 33.67 -34.63 -20.85
C SER A 361 35.14 -34.71 -21.28
N ASN A 362 35.87 -33.60 -21.20
CA ASN A 362 37.30 -33.51 -21.50
C ASN A 362 38.21 -33.80 -20.30
N GLY A 363 37.68 -34.30 -19.17
CA GLY A 363 38.43 -34.63 -17.96
C GLY A 363 38.83 -33.42 -17.11
N LYS A 364 38.54 -32.19 -17.54
CA LYS A 364 38.87 -30.97 -16.77
C LYS A 364 37.84 -30.74 -15.67
N ILE A 365 38.32 -30.50 -14.46
CA ILE A 365 37.47 -30.10 -13.32
C ILE A 365 36.96 -28.68 -13.57
N SER A 366 35.67 -28.50 -13.35
CA SER A 366 34.94 -27.23 -13.48
C SER A 366 33.90 -27.17 -12.36
N HIS A 367 33.21 -26.05 -12.22
CA HIS A 367 32.03 -25.96 -11.37
C HIS A 367 30.74 -25.94 -12.19
N ARG A 368 29.62 -26.27 -11.55
CA ARG A 368 28.26 -26.13 -12.10
C ARG A 368 27.29 -25.68 -11.00
N LYS A 369 26.24 -24.96 -11.39
CA LYS A 369 25.16 -24.55 -10.46
C LYS A 369 24.22 -25.72 -10.19
N LEU A 370 23.83 -25.88 -8.93
CA LEU A 370 22.74 -26.76 -8.54
C LEU A 370 21.40 -26.05 -8.84
N TYR A 371 20.69 -26.54 -9.85
CA TYR A 371 19.35 -26.07 -10.19
C TYR A 371 18.32 -26.79 -9.34
N CYS A 372 17.40 -26.02 -8.75
CA CYS A 372 16.33 -26.55 -7.91
C CYS A 372 15.02 -25.84 -8.19
N ILE A 373 13.92 -26.59 -8.10
CA ILE A 373 12.57 -26.02 -7.94
C ILE A 373 12.31 -25.87 -6.46
N PHE A 374 11.83 -24.70 -6.05
CA PHE A 374 11.40 -24.40 -4.69
C PHE A 374 9.89 -24.18 -4.67
N VAL A 375 9.23 -24.71 -3.65
CA VAL A 375 7.84 -24.43 -3.30
C VAL A 375 7.85 -23.73 -1.95
N SER A 376 7.35 -22.49 -1.91
CA SER A 376 7.32 -21.66 -0.72
C SER A 376 5.90 -21.27 -0.36
N ASP A 377 5.57 -21.30 0.93
CA ASP A 377 4.34 -20.67 1.43
C ASP A 377 4.59 -19.16 1.63
N ILE A 378 3.81 -18.32 0.96
CA ILE A 378 4.09 -16.89 0.87
C ILE A 378 3.79 -16.14 2.18
N ALA A 379 2.82 -16.61 2.96
CA ALA A 379 2.42 -15.95 4.21
C ALA A 379 3.42 -16.22 5.35
N SER A 380 3.86 -17.47 5.48
CA SER A 380 4.87 -17.88 6.46
C SER A 380 6.30 -17.58 6.03
N ARG A 381 6.53 -17.46 4.72
CA ARG A 381 7.87 -17.37 4.08
C ARG A 381 8.71 -18.64 4.25
N LYS A 382 8.09 -19.76 4.60
CA LYS A 382 8.74 -21.07 4.71
C LYS A 382 8.95 -21.65 3.33
N ILE A 383 10.15 -22.16 3.07
CA ILE A 383 10.40 -23.05 1.93
C ILE A 383 9.92 -24.43 2.37
N VAL A 384 8.76 -24.83 1.85
CA VAL A 384 8.04 -26.04 2.29
C VAL A 384 8.39 -27.27 1.45
N GLY A 385 8.87 -27.07 0.23
CA GLY A 385 9.25 -28.17 -0.66
C GLY A 385 10.34 -27.75 -1.62
N TRP A 386 11.19 -28.70 -2.02
CA TRP A 386 12.23 -28.44 -3.01
C TRP A 386 12.65 -29.73 -3.71
N ALA A 387 13.16 -29.62 -4.94
CA ALA A 387 13.69 -30.74 -5.69
C ALA A 387 14.89 -30.30 -6.56
N PRO A 388 16.07 -30.95 -6.44
CA PRO A 388 17.23 -30.67 -7.28
C PRO A 388 17.14 -31.35 -8.66
N ALA A 389 17.73 -30.72 -9.67
CA ALA A 389 17.90 -31.30 -10.99
C ALA A 389 18.94 -32.42 -10.96
N LYS A 390 18.77 -33.44 -11.82
CA LYS A 390 19.69 -34.58 -11.92
C LYS A 390 21.14 -34.12 -12.14
N LYS A 391 22.10 -34.89 -11.64
CA LYS A 391 23.55 -34.59 -11.72
C LYS A 391 23.97 -34.22 -13.14
N GLY A 392 24.48 -33.00 -13.31
CA GLY A 392 24.95 -32.53 -14.62
C GLY A 392 23.83 -32.06 -15.56
N MET A 393 22.61 -31.83 -15.05
CA MET A 393 21.53 -31.16 -15.78
C MET A 393 21.27 -29.78 -15.21
N SER A 394 20.74 -28.89 -16.04
CA SER A 394 20.31 -27.54 -15.64
C SER A 394 18.82 -27.31 -15.94
N ASP A 395 18.12 -28.36 -16.36
CA ASP A 395 16.76 -28.26 -16.88
C ASP A 395 15.74 -28.49 -15.77
N GLU A 396 14.68 -27.70 -15.79
CA GLU A 396 13.53 -27.85 -14.90
C GLU A 396 12.57 -28.88 -15.52
N THR A 397 12.26 -29.93 -14.77
CA THR A 397 11.41 -31.02 -15.26
C THR A 397 10.09 -31.09 -14.46
N PRO A 398 9.00 -31.59 -15.07
CA PRO A 398 7.75 -31.89 -14.35
C PRO A 398 7.96 -32.77 -13.11
N GLU A 399 8.87 -33.75 -13.19
CA GLU A 399 9.23 -34.64 -12.08
C GLU A 399 9.73 -33.86 -10.84
N MET A 400 10.52 -32.81 -11.05
CA MET A 400 11.00 -31.94 -9.97
C MET A 400 9.84 -31.17 -9.31
N THR A 401 8.90 -30.65 -10.11
CA THR A 401 7.71 -29.96 -9.61
C THR A 401 6.87 -30.91 -8.74
N ILE A 402 6.60 -32.12 -9.25
CA ILE A 402 5.83 -33.14 -8.54
C ILE A 402 6.52 -33.49 -7.20
N SER A 403 7.83 -33.73 -7.22
CA SER A 403 8.59 -34.09 -6.03
C SER A 403 8.60 -32.98 -4.98
N ALA A 404 8.82 -31.73 -5.40
CA ALA A 404 8.83 -30.58 -4.50
C ALA A 404 7.44 -30.32 -3.89
N VAL A 405 6.37 -30.48 -4.66
CA VAL A 405 4.99 -30.32 -4.16
C VAL A 405 4.60 -31.45 -3.22
N LYS A 406 4.98 -32.71 -3.51
CA LYS A 406 4.79 -33.84 -2.59
C LYS A 406 5.45 -33.57 -1.24
N MET A 407 6.69 -33.11 -1.24
CA MET A 407 7.39 -32.69 -0.01
C MET A 407 6.64 -31.57 0.73
N ALA A 408 6.08 -30.61 -0.01
CA ALA A 408 5.29 -29.53 0.59
C ALA A 408 3.99 -30.03 1.24
N VAL A 409 3.31 -31.03 0.65
CA VAL A 409 2.11 -31.66 1.21
C VAL A 409 2.45 -32.45 2.49
N GLU A 410 3.53 -33.23 2.47
CA GLU A 410 4.01 -33.97 3.66
C GLU A 410 4.38 -33.01 4.80
N LYS A 411 5.21 -31.98 4.51
CA LYS A 411 5.59 -30.96 5.51
C LYS A 411 4.41 -30.10 5.96
N GLY A 412 3.36 -29.99 5.13
CA GLY A 412 2.08 -29.36 5.46
C GLY A 412 1.20 -30.18 6.41
N GLY A 413 1.58 -31.43 6.70
CA GLY A 413 0.79 -32.35 7.52
C GLY A 413 -0.45 -32.89 6.81
N PHE A 414 -0.38 -33.06 5.49
CA PHE A 414 -1.49 -33.55 4.65
C PHE A 414 -2.77 -32.71 4.81
N GLN A 415 -2.61 -31.39 4.90
CA GLN A 415 -3.73 -30.46 5.01
C GLN A 415 -4.02 -29.72 3.71
N THR A 416 -5.18 -29.07 3.65
CA THR A 416 -5.68 -28.35 2.49
C THR A 416 -4.66 -27.36 1.94
N MET A 417 -4.43 -27.42 0.63
CA MET A 417 -3.56 -26.52 -0.11
C MET A 417 -4.42 -25.60 -0.98
N PHE A 418 -4.59 -24.32 -0.60
CA PHE A 418 -5.61 -23.47 -1.23
C PHE A 418 -5.26 -23.00 -2.64
N GLU A 419 -4.17 -22.24 -2.78
CA GLU A 419 -3.80 -21.63 -4.05
C GLU A 419 -2.33 -21.90 -4.38
N PHE A 420 -2.05 -22.16 -5.65
CA PHE A 420 -0.71 -22.27 -6.20
C PHE A 420 -0.48 -21.26 -7.31
N VAL A 421 0.66 -20.59 -7.28
CA VAL A 421 1.11 -19.67 -8.33
C VAL A 421 2.52 -19.99 -8.80
N SER A 422 2.72 -20.02 -10.11
CA SER A 422 4.05 -20.16 -10.72
C SER A 422 4.20 -19.24 -11.91
N ASP A 423 5.44 -19.08 -12.39
CA ASP A 423 5.69 -18.47 -13.69
C ASP A 423 5.18 -19.39 -14.83
N ASN A 424 5.11 -18.85 -16.04
CA ASN A 424 4.67 -19.54 -17.25
C ASN A 424 5.74 -20.49 -17.84
N HIS A 425 6.63 -21.04 -16.99
CA HIS A 425 7.70 -21.95 -17.41
C HIS A 425 7.16 -23.33 -17.78
N GLY A 426 7.87 -24.05 -18.68
CA GLY A 426 7.43 -25.34 -19.22
C GLY A 426 7.23 -26.43 -18.16
N SER A 427 8.02 -26.39 -17.08
CA SER A 427 7.96 -27.33 -15.94
C SER A 427 6.64 -27.26 -15.15
N PHE A 428 5.98 -26.10 -15.12
CA PHE A 428 4.71 -25.89 -14.42
C PHE A 428 3.49 -25.93 -15.36
N THR A 429 3.71 -25.75 -16.66
CA THR A 429 2.63 -25.58 -17.65
C THR A 429 2.35 -26.82 -18.50
N SER A 430 3.16 -27.87 -18.38
CA SER A 430 2.92 -29.17 -19.01
C SER A 430 1.56 -29.75 -18.61
N ALA A 431 0.96 -30.59 -19.48
CA ALA A 431 -0.33 -31.21 -19.19
C ALA A 431 -0.28 -32.06 -17.92
N GLU A 432 0.81 -32.80 -17.72
CA GLU A 432 1.06 -33.61 -16.53
C GLU A 432 1.13 -32.75 -15.25
N SER A 433 1.95 -31.69 -15.26
CA SER A 433 2.08 -30.79 -14.11
C SER A 433 0.76 -30.10 -13.79
N LYS A 434 0.00 -29.67 -14.80
CA LYS A 434 -1.31 -29.03 -14.58
C LYS A 434 -2.31 -30.00 -13.96
N SER A 435 -2.42 -31.22 -14.47
CA SER A 435 -3.33 -32.22 -13.91
C SER A 435 -2.96 -32.55 -12.46
N PHE A 436 -1.67 -32.72 -12.17
CA PHE A 436 -1.17 -32.95 -10.82
C PHE A 436 -1.42 -31.76 -9.88
N LEU A 437 -1.11 -30.54 -10.29
CA LEU A 437 -1.31 -29.35 -9.46
C LEU A 437 -2.80 -29.12 -9.16
N ASN A 438 -3.70 -29.35 -10.13
CA ASN A 438 -5.15 -29.22 -9.89
C ASN A 438 -5.70 -30.33 -8.99
N LEU A 439 -5.01 -31.47 -8.87
CA LEU A 439 -5.37 -32.50 -7.89
C LEU A 439 -4.97 -32.09 -6.46
N VAL A 440 -3.84 -31.39 -6.30
CA VAL A 440 -3.30 -31.00 -4.99
C VAL A 440 -3.91 -29.69 -4.48
N PHE A 441 -4.11 -28.70 -5.35
CA PHE A 441 -4.50 -27.34 -4.98
C PHE A 441 -5.92 -27.01 -5.43
N ASN A 442 -6.70 -26.31 -4.60
CA ASN A 442 -8.04 -25.86 -4.97
C ASN A 442 -8.04 -24.88 -6.15
N LYS A 443 -6.95 -24.12 -6.31
CA LYS A 443 -6.77 -23.18 -7.42
C LYS A 443 -5.32 -23.10 -7.87
N VAL A 444 -5.11 -23.24 -9.18
CA VAL A 444 -3.79 -23.10 -9.82
C VAL A 444 -3.84 -21.93 -10.80
N ARG A 445 -2.86 -21.01 -10.72
CA ARG A 445 -2.74 -19.89 -11.64
C ARG A 445 -1.30 -19.66 -12.09
N THR A 446 -1.15 -19.16 -13.32
CA THR A 446 0.13 -18.69 -13.84
C THR A 446 0.17 -17.17 -13.82
N ILE A 447 1.37 -16.61 -13.68
CA ILE A 447 1.58 -15.16 -13.72
C ILE A 447 1.51 -14.68 -15.16
N GLU A 448 0.74 -13.62 -15.41
CA GLU A 448 0.63 -13.05 -16.76
C GLU A 448 1.94 -12.40 -17.23
N PRO A 449 2.35 -12.62 -18.50
CA PRO A 449 3.56 -12.03 -19.06
C PRO A 449 3.56 -10.49 -18.96
N GLY A 450 4.56 -9.94 -18.24
CA GLY A 450 4.76 -8.51 -18.08
C GLY A 450 4.21 -7.91 -16.77
N ASN A 451 3.68 -8.72 -15.87
CA ASN A 451 3.36 -8.34 -14.49
C ASN A 451 4.38 -8.92 -13.49
N SER A 452 5.68 -8.82 -13.81
CA SER A 452 6.76 -9.43 -13.02
C SER A 452 6.86 -8.88 -11.60
N GLN A 453 6.44 -7.62 -11.37
CA GLN A 453 6.39 -7.02 -10.04
C GLN A 453 5.44 -7.75 -9.07
N ALA A 454 4.54 -8.59 -9.59
CA ALA A 454 3.58 -9.37 -8.82
C ALA A 454 4.03 -10.82 -8.56
N ASN A 455 5.27 -11.23 -8.88
CA ASN A 455 5.75 -12.59 -8.62
C ASN A 455 6.22 -12.73 -7.15
N PRO A 456 5.43 -13.36 -6.26
CA PRO A 456 5.83 -13.53 -4.87
C PRO A 456 6.98 -14.55 -4.74
N ALA A 457 7.11 -15.50 -5.67
CA ALA A 457 8.15 -16.52 -5.65
C ALA A 457 9.54 -15.91 -5.90
N GLU A 458 9.67 -15.02 -6.88
CA GLU A 458 10.92 -14.30 -7.18
C GLU A 458 11.39 -13.48 -5.96
N THR A 459 10.46 -12.82 -5.27
CA THR A 459 10.78 -12.04 -4.07
C THR A 459 11.29 -12.94 -2.94
N MET A 460 10.62 -14.06 -2.70
CA MET A 460 11.03 -15.06 -1.71
C MET A 460 12.42 -15.60 -2.02
N PHE A 461 12.64 -15.98 -3.27
CA PHE A 461 13.89 -16.57 -3.70
C PHE A 461 15.05 -15.57 -3.67
N ARG A 462 14.80 -14.30 -4.02
CA ARG A 462 15.78 -13.22 -3.86
C ARG A 462 16.20 -13.02 -2.41
N LEU A 463 15.27 -13.09 -1.46
CA LEU A 463 15.58 -12.97 -0.03
C LEU A 463 16.41 -14.17 0.46
N PHE A 464 16.04 -15.39 0.07
CA PHE A 464 16.81 -16.59 0.38
C PHE A 464 18.25 -16.51 -0.18
N LYS A 465 18.42 -16.13 -1.46
CA LYS A 465 19.76 -15.93 -2.06
C LYS A 465 20.61 -14.87 -1.36
N GLN A 466 19.99 -13.84 -0.76
CA GLN A 466 20.73 -12.87 0.02
C GLN A 466 21.31 -13.48 1.30
N ASP A 467 20.60 -14.43 1.91
CA ASP A 467 21.06 -15.18 3.08
C ASP A 467 22.22 -16.12 2.75
N LEU A 468 22.35 -16.56 1.49
CA LEU A 468 23.42 -17.46 1.04
C LEU A 468 24.76 -16.77 0.75
N LYS A 469 24.86 -15.44 0.89
CA LYS A 469 26.07 -14.69 0.52
C LYS A 469 27.28 -14.98 1.41
N ASP A 470 27.07 -15.56 2.58
CA ASP A 470 28.11 -16.01 3.49
C ASP A 470 28.75 -17.35 3.07
N ILE A 471 28.16 -18.05 2.08
CA ILE A 471 28.61 -19.37 1.65
C ILE A 471 29.63 -19.27 0.51
N SER A 472 30.78 -19.93 0.69
CA SER A 472 31.92 -19.89 -0.24
C SER A 472 31.64 -20.44 -1.65
N ASN A 473 30.72 -21.40 -1.78
CA ASN A 473 30.36 -22.01 -3.07
C ASN A 473 29.22 -21.27 -3.80
N LEU A 474 28.75 -20.12 -3.31
CA LEU A 474 27.87 -19.23 -4.06
C LEU A 474 28.69 -18.31 -4.99
N ILE A 475 29.01 -18.81 -6.19
CA ILE A 475 29.90 -18.09 -7.11
C ILE A 475 29.24 -16.85 -7.74
N ASN A 476 27.96 -16.93 -8.09
CA ASN A 476 27.22 -15.77 -8.61
C ASN A 476 25.71 -15.93 -8.43
N THR A 477 25.05 -14.81 -8.15
CA THR A 477 23.61 -14.76 -7.85
C THR A 477 22.72 -15.03 -9.08
N SER A 478 23.17 -14.64 -10.29
CA SER A 478 22.52 -14.91 -11.59
C SER A 478 23.54 -14.81 -12.75
N PHE A 479 23.10 -15.04 -13.99
CA PHE A 479 23.92 -14.80 -15.18
C PHE A 479 24.07 -13.30 -15.44
N GLY A 480 25.28 -12.84 -15.80
CA GLY A 480 25.52 -11.44 -16.20
C GLY A 480 25.43 -10.41 -15.07
N VAL A 481 25.52 -10.83 -13.81
CA VAL A 481 25.50 -9.93 -12.65
C VAL A 481 26.76 -9.07 -12.57
N GLY A 482 26.61 -7.82 -12.12
CA GLY A 482 27.72 -6.91 -11.87
C GLY A 482 28.66 -7.40 -10.76
N ILE A 483 29.77 -6.70 -10.55
CA ILE A 483 30.87 -7.11 -9.66
C ILE A 483 30.37 -7.47 -8.24
N GLU A 484 29.41 -6.72 -7.70
CA GLU A 484 28.83 -6.95 -6.36
C GLU A 484 28.06 -8.29 -6.22
N GLY A 485 27.69 -8.91 -7.34
CA GLY A 485 26.94 -10.17 -7.39
C GLY A 485 27.79 -11.40 -7.70
N GLN A 486 29.10 -11.23 -7.81
CA GLN A 486 30.07 -12.29 -8.12
C GLN A 486 30.99 -12.55 -6.92
N ALA A 487 31.37 -13.81 -6.74
CA ALA A 487 32.42 -14.19 -5.81
C ALA A 487 33.78 -13.68 -6.31
N ASN A 488 34.69 -13.42 -5.37
CA ASN A 488 36.06 -13.02 -5.70
C ASN A 488 36.77 -14.17 -6.45
N PRO A 489 37.16 -14.00 -7.73
CA PRO A 489 37.82 -15.05 -8.49
C PRO A 489 39.17 -15.48 -7.90
N ASP A 490 39.88 -14.59 -7.19
CA ASP A 490 41.18 -14.91 -6.58
C ASP A 490 41.06 -15.87 -5.38
N ASN A 491 39.89 -15.92 -4.75
CA ASN A 491 39.61 -16.77 -3.59
C ASN A 491 38.78 -18.01 -3.95
N LEU A 492 38.56 -18.27 -5.25
CA LEU A 492 37.75 -19.41 -5.70
C LEU A 492 38.66 -20.60 -6.01
N ASP A 493 38.72 -21.55 -5.08
CA ASP A 493 39.27 -22.88 -5.35
C ASP A 493 38.16 -23.83 -5.81
N ILE A 494 38.29 -24.36 -7.03
CA ILE A 494 37.30 -25.27 -7.63
C ILE A 494 37.39 -26.67 -7.00
N ASP A 495 38.58 -27.06 -6.52
CA ASP A 495 38.80 -28.41 -5.96
C ASP A 495 38.19 -28.55 -4.57
N GLU A 496 38.13 -27.45 -3.82
CA GLU A 496 37.46 -27.32 -2.51
C GLU A 496 35.93 -27.28 -2.61
N LEU A 497 35.36 -27.11 -3.81
CA LEU A 497 33.90 -27.13 -3.97
C LEU A 497 33.33 -28.52 -3.63
N PRO A 498 32.10 -28.56 -3.06
CA PRO A 498 31.45 -29.81 -2.71
C PRO A 498 31.15 -30.67 -3.93
N THR A 499 31.02 -31.98 -3.73
CA THR A 499 30.46 -32.87 -4.75
C THR A 499 28.98 -32.55 -4.98
N TYR A 500 28.36 -33.17 -5.99
CA TYR A 500 26.93 -32.98 -6.25
C TYR A 500 26.08 -33.44 -5.05
N GLU A 501 26.45 -34.57 -4.47
CA GLU A 501 25.79 -35.19 -3.33
C GLU A 501 25.95 -34.31 -2.06
N ASP A 502 27.17 -33.82 -1.81
CA ASP A 502 27.42 -32.89 -0.68
C ASP A 502 26.70 -31.55 -0.86
N ALA A 503 26.60 -31.04 -2.09
CA ALA A 503 25.87 -29.81 -2.37
C ALA A 503 24.37 -29.94 -2.12
N ILE A 504 23.77 -31.12 -2.35
CA ILE A 504 22.38 -31.38 -1.98
C ILE A 504 22.20 -31.34 -0.46
N ILE A 505 23.10 -31.98 0.29
CA ILE A 505 23.07 -31.97 1.76
C ILE A 505 23.22 -30.54 2.28
N GLN A 506 24.20 -29.80 1.76
CA GLN A 506 24.41 -28.41 2.12
C GLN A 506 23.19 -27.54 1.80
N LEU A 507 22.56 -27.72 0.63
CA LEU A 507 21.33 -26.99 0.30
C LEU A 507 20.20 -27.30 1.27
N HIS A 508 20.04 -28.56 1.68
CA HIS A 508 19.06 -28.94 2.69
C HIS A 508 19.29 -28.20 4.02
N GLU A 509 20.53 -28.19 4.51
CA GLU A 509 20.91 -27.47 5.73
C GLU A 509 20.65 -25.97 5.63
N LEU A 510 20.93 -25.36 4.48
CA LEU A 510 20.67 -23.94 4.23
C LEU A 510 19.17 -23.61 4.23
N ILE A 511 18.33 -24.51 3.71
CA ILE A 511 16.88 -24.35 3.75
C ILE A 511 16.36 -24.47 5.20
N GLU A 512 16.86 -25.44 5.96
CA GLU A 512 16.49 -25.59 7.38
C GLU A 512 16.98 -24.40 8.21
N ARG A 513 18.18 -23.87 7.93
CA ARG A 513 18.69 -22.61 8.50
C ARG A 513 17.75 -21.45 8.21
N TRP A 514 17.35 -21.27 6.94
CA TRP A 514 16.40 -20.23 6.56
C TRP A 514 15.07 -20.37 7.31
N ASN A 515 14.51 -21.58 7.33
CA ASN A 515 13.20 -21.86 7.94
C ASN A 515 13.19 -21.69 9.48
N SER A 516 14.34 -21.85 10.13
CA SER A 516 14.52 -21.69 11.58
C SER A 516 15.04 -20.31 12.01
N THR A 517 15.48 -19.47 11.08
CA THR A 517 15.99 -18.13 11.41
C THR A 517 14.84 -17.16 11.68
N ALA A 518 14.86 -16.53 12.86
CA ALA A 518 13.87 -15.54 13.23
C ALA A 518 13.94 -14.30 12.32
N MET A 519 12.78 -13.87 11.82
CA MET A 519 12.69 -12.66 11.02
C MET A 519 12.71 -11.39 11.90
N ARG A 520 12.60 -10.21 11.27
CA ARG A 520 12.61 -8.90 11.98
C ARG A 520 11.60 -8.78 13.13
N ASP A 521 10.52 -9.56 13.10
CA ASP A 521 9.48 -9.57 14.13
C ASP A 521 9.65 -10.71 15.15
N GLY A 522 10.79 -11.41 15.14
CA GLY A 522 11.15 -12.42 16.13
C GLY A 522 10.53 -13.80 15.92
N ILE A 523 9.69 -13.97 14.89
CA ILE A 523 9.01 -15.24 14.58
C ILE A 523 9.70 -15.92 13.40
N THR A 524 9.95 -17.22 13.51
CA THR A 524 10.57 -18.02 12.45
C THR A 524 9.55 -18.39 11.35
N PRO A 525 9.99 -18.65 10.11
CA PRO A 525 9.11 -19.23 9.09
C PRO A 525 8.43 -20.53 9.52
N ASN A 526 9.12 -21.40 10.25
CA ASN A 526 8.54 -22.62 10.82
C ASN A 526 7.37 -22.34 11.76
N ASP A 527 7.56 -21.46 12.74
CA ASP A 527 6.52 -21.12 13.72
C ASP A 527 5.28 -20.53 13.06
N ARG A 528 5.46 -19.69 12.03
CA ARG A 528 4.33 -19.12 11.28
C ARG A 528 3.57 -20.18 10.50
N PHE A 529 4.30 -21.11 9.88
CA PHE A 529 3.69 -22.14 9.07
C PHE A 529 2.87 -23.11 9.92
N GLU A 530 3.36 -23.46 11.11
CA GLU A 530 2.71 -24.42 12.01
C GLU A 530 1.58 -23.79 12.83
N ASN A 531 1.79 -22.60 13.39
CA ASN A 531 0.86 -21.99 14.35
C ASN A 531 -0.15 -21.00 13.75
N ASN A 532 0.04 -20.57 12.50
CA ASN A 532 -0.79 -19.55 11.87
C ASN A 532 -1.37 -20.02 10.53
N LYS A 533 -1.98 -21.21 10.56
CA LYS A 533 -2.64 -21.83 9.41
C LYS A 533 -3.96 -21.16 9.09
N HIS A 534 -4.38 -21.25 7.83
CA HIS A 534 -5.66 -20.71 7.40
C HIS A 534 -6.83 -21.36 8.17
N PRO A 535 -7.81 -20.62 8.70
CA PRO A 535 -8.88 -21.18 9.54
C PRO A 535 -9.75 -22.26 8.89
N LYS A 536 -9.78 -22.30 7.55
CA LYS A 536 -10.52 -23.30 6.76
C LYS A 536 -9.66 -24.50 6.33
N CYS A 537 -8.45 -24.64 6.87
CA CYS A 537 -7.55 -25.72 6.50
C CYS A 537 -8.06 -27.03 7.12
N GLU A 538 -8.42 -27.99 6.28
CA GLU A 538 -8.91 -29.32 6.65
C GLU A 538 -7.89 -30.39 6.23
N GLU A 539 -7.96 -31.58 6.84
CA GLU A 539 -7.17 -32.73 6.39
C GLU A 539 -7.56 -33.13 4.96
N MET A 540 -6.57 -33.47 4.14
CA MET A 540 -6.79 -33.93 2.78
C MET A 540 -7.50 -35.29 2.78
N ASP A 541 -8.35 -35.52 1.77
CA ASP A 541 -9.01 -36.81 1.59
C ASP A 541 -7.94 -37.95 1.53
N PRO A 542 -8.05 -39.00 2.35
CA PRO A 542 -7.10 -40.10 2.36
C PRO A 542 -6.90 -40.75 0.98
N ARG A 543 -7.92 -40.76 0.12
CA ARG A 543 -7.84 -41.25 -1.27
C ARG A 543 -6.95 -40.35 -2.12
N ALA A 544 -7.06 -39.03 -1.97
CA ALA A 544 -6.19 -38.09 -2.66
C ALA A 544 -4.74 -38.25 -2.19
N VAL A 545 -4.53 -38.39 -0.88
CA VAL A 545 -3.19 -38.67 -0.32
C VAL A 545 -2.63 -39.98 -0.88
N ARG A 546 -3.40 -41.07 -0.88
CA ARG A 546 -2.96 -42.34 -1.50
C ARG A 546 -2.70 -42.21 -2.99
N TYR A 547 -3.51 -41.47 -3.74
CA TYR A 547 -3.25 -41.22 -5.15
C TYR A 547 -1.91 -40.50 -5.37
N LEU A 548 -1.57 -39.56 -4.50
CA LEU A 548 -0.32 -38.80 -4.57
C LEU A 548 0.90 -39.63 -4.17
N PHE A 549 0.83 -40.42 -3.09
CA PHE A 549 2.00 -41.08 -2.48
C PHE A 549 2.05 -42.60 -2.64
N GLY A 550 0.92 -43.22 -3.01
CA GLY A 550 0.78 -44.65 -3.21
C GLY A 550 1.48 -45.16 -4.48
N ASN A 551 1.61 -46.48 -4.57
CA ASN A 551 2.16 -47.16 -5.73
C ASN A 551 1.08 -47.34 -6.78
N HIS A 552 1.39 -47.06 -8.04
CA HIS A 552 0.46 -47.19 -9.16
C HIS A 552 0.79 -48.45 -9.95
N THR A 553 -0.21 -49.29 -10.20
CA THR A 553 -0.07 -50.51 -11.01
C THR A 553 -1.35 -50.82 -11.77
N GLU A 554 -1.30 -51.77 -12.69
CA GLU A 554 -2.45 -52.24 -13.46
C GLU A 554 -2.58 -53.75 -13.26
N VAL A 555 -3.80 -54.21 -12.95
CA VAL A 555 -4.09 -55.62 -12.71
C VAL A 555 -5.40 -56.03 -13.37
N ASP A 556 -5.52 -57.31 -13.70
CA ASP A 556 -6.77 -57.93 -14.14
C ASP A 556 -7.34 -58.75 -12.98
N ILE A 557 -8.47 -58.30 -12.42
CA ILE A 557 -9.06 -58.93 -11.22
C ILE A 557 -9.94 -60.13 -11.54
N SER A 558 -10.18 -60.46 -12.82
CA SER A 558 -11.13 -61.50 -13.26
C SER A 558 -10.83 -62.87 -12.65
N TYR A 559 -9.56 -63.15 -12.35
CA TYR A 559 -9.10 -64.42 -11.78
C TYR A 559 -8.72 -64.32 -10.30
N MET A 560 -8.92 -63.16 -9.67
CA MET A 560 -8.41 -62.89 -8.31
C MET A 560 -9.42 -63.19 -7.19
N ARG A 561 -10.61 -63.70 -7.53
CA ARG A 561 -11.60 -64.30 -6.60
C ARG A 561 -11.91 -63.45 -5.36
N GLY A 562 -12.14 -62.15 -5.55
CA GLY A 562 -12.50 -61.23 -4.47
C GLY A 562 -11.35 -60.56 -3.76
N PHE A 563 -10.13 -60.78 -4.24
CA PHE A 563 -8.94 -60.09 -3.78
C PHE A 563 -8.28 -59.31 -4.91
N VAL A 564 -7.43 -58.38 -4.53
CA VAL A 564 -6.55 -57.61 -5.43
C VAL A 564 -5.13 -57.90 -4.98
N ARG A 565 -4.40 -58.63 -5.82
CA ARG A 565 -2.99 -58.97 -5.58
C ARG A 565 -2.10 -58.02 -6.32
N VAL A 566 -1.26 -57.32 -5.58
CA VAL A 566 -0.26 -56.40 -6.14
C VAL A 566 1.09 -56.69 -5.51
N ARG A 567 2.16 -56.44 -6.26
CA ARG A 567 3.53 -56.68 -5.81
C ARG A 567 4.33 -55.41 -5.85
N LYS A 568 5.18 -55.24 -4.84
CA LYS A 568 6.16 -54.17 -4.77
C LYS A 568 7.55 -54.79 -4.79
N GLY A 569 8.25 -54.63 -5.91
CA GLY A 569 9.64 -55.04 -6.03
C GLY A 569 10.57 -54.10 -5.27
N SER A 570 11.41 -54.65 -4.38
CA SER A 570 12.51 -53.90 -3.77
C SER A 570 13.79 -54.05 -4.61
N VAL A 571 14.31 -52.94 -5.14
CA VAL A 571 15.56 -52.91 -5.92
C VAL A 571 16.77 -53.36 -5.09
N TYR A 572 16.73 -53.17 -3.76
CA TYR A 572 17.87 -53.44 -2.87
C TYR A 572 17.87 -54.83 -2.24
N HIS A 573 16.70 -55.42 -2.00
CA HIS A 573 16.60 -56.68 -1.26
C HIS A 573 16.25 -57.90 -2.10
N ASN A 574 15.97 -57.73 -3.41
CA ASN A 574 15.50 -58.82 -4.27
C ASN A 574 14.30 -59.58 -3.65
N THR A 575 13.52 -58.87 -2.83
CA THR A 575 12.30 -59.35 -2.17
C THR A 575 11.11 -58.71 -2.85
N ASP A 576 10.29 -59.53 -3.48
CA ASP A 576 9.01 -59.11 -4.06
C ASP A 576 7.96 -59.21 -2.95
N THR A 577 7.57 -58.07 -2.36
CA THR A 577 6.59 -58.07 -1.27
C THR A 577 5.20 -58.08 -1.89
N GLU A 578 4.44 -59.15 -1.63
CA GLU A 578 3.08 -59.31 -2.13
C GLU A 578 2.07 -58.74 -1.12
N TYR A 579 1.26 -57.80 -1.61
CA TYR A 579 0.14 -57.23 -0.88
C TYR A 579 -1.16 -57.82 -1.41
N LEU A 580 -2.04 -58.16 -0.47
CA LEU A 580 -3.35 -58.74 -0.75
C LEU A 580 -4.40 -57.81 -0.16
N PHE A 581 -5.24 -57.24 -1.01
CA PHE A 581 -6.36 -56.40 -0.59
C PHE A 581 -7.68 -57.11 -0.88
N GLU A 582 -8.66 -56.87 -0.05
CA GLU A 582 -9.96 -57.49 -0.12
C GLU A 582 -10.97 -56.57 -0.81
N ILE A 583 -11.73 -57.09 -1.77
CA ILE A 583 -12.83 -56.35 -2.40
C ILE A 583 -14.03 -56.40 -1.44
N PRO A 584 -14.50 -55.26 -0.90
CA PRO A 584 -15.69 -55.23 -0.05
C PRO A 584 -16.93 -55.70 -0.82
N GLY A 585 -17.77 -56.54 -0.22
CA GLY A 585 -19.01 -57.00 -0.85
C GLY A 585 -18.80 -57.76 -2.18
N TYR A 586 -17.74 -58.56 -2.29
CA TYR A 586 -17.48 -59.38 -3.47
C TYR A 586 -18.61 -60.39 -3.71
N GLY A 587 -19.18 -60.42 -4.92
CA GLY A 587 -20.38 -61.20 -5.26
C GLY A 587 -21.70 -60.46 -5.02
N SER A 588 -21.65 -59.19 -4.60
CA SER A 588 -22.81 -58.32 -4.43
C SER A 588 -22.50 -56.89 -4.94
N TYR A 589 -22.64 -55.88 -4.09
CA TYR A 589 -22.43 -54.46 -4.43
C TYR A 589 -21.03 -54.17 -5.00
N GLY A 590 -19.96 -54.72 -4.43
CA GLY A 590 -18.60 -54.41 -4.86
C GLY A 590 -18.29 -54.88 -6.27
N THR A 591 -18.80 -56.07 -6.64
CA THR A 591 -18.69 -56.60 -8.00
C THR A 591 -19.56 -55.83 -8.99
N GLU A 592 -20.76 -55.41 -8.59
CA GLU A 592 -21.64 -54.61 -9.45
C GLU A 592 -21.04 -53.23 -9.75
N MET A 593 -20.43 -52.58 -8.75
CA MET A 593 -19.74 -51.30 -8.92
C MET A 593 -18.60 -51.39 -9.95
N ILE A 594 -17.81 -52.46 -9.89
CA ILE A 594 -16.75 -52.71 -10.86
C ILE A 594 -17.34 -52.99 -12.24
N ALA A 595 -18.33 -53.88 -12.35
CA ALA A 595 -18.96 -54.24 -13.62
C ALA A 595 -19.57 -53.01 -14.32
N LYS A 596 -20.29 -52.16 -13.58
CA LYS A 596 -20.88 -50.91 -14.07
C LYS A 596 -19.85 -49.94 -14.62
N LYS A 597 -18.66 -49.87 -14.00
CA LYS A 597 -17.59 -48.94 -14.39
C LYS A 597 -16.70 -49.45 -15.52
N VAL A 598 -16.59 -50.77 -15.69
CA VAL A 598 -15.78 -51.40 -16.76
C VAL A 598 -16.63 -51.79 -17.98
N GLY A 599 -17.95 -51.54 -17.95
CA GLY A 599 -18.84 -51.78 -19.08
C GLY A 599 -19.28 -53.23 -19.24
N TYR A 600 -19.40 -53.97 -18.12
CA TYR A 600 -19.88 -55.36 -18.07
C TYR A 600 -19.06 -56.35 -18.91
N THR A 601 -17.77 -56.09 -19.11
CA THR A 601 -16.85 -57.01 -19.79
C THR A 601 -16.43 -58.17 -18.89
N SER A 602 -16.14 -59.33 -19.49
CA SER A 602 -15.63 -60.51 -18.77
C SER A 602 -14.21 -60.35 -18.25
N SER A 603 -13.43 -59.43 -18.84
CA SER A 603 -12.12 -59.00 -18.33
C SER A 603 -12.26 -57.67 -17.59
N ALA A 604 -11.77 -57.64 -16.35
CA ALA A 604 -11.81 -56.49 -15.46
C ALA A 604 -10.40 -55.96 -15.21
N LYS A 605 -9.83 -55.29 -16.23
CA LYS A 605 -8.55 -54.57 -16.09
C LYS A 605 -8.78 -53.25 -15.36
N LEU A 606 -8.05 -53.07 -14.27
CA LEU A 606 -8.19 -51.92 -13.37
C LEU A 606 -6.83 -51.31 -13.08
N LYS A 607 -6.81 -49.99 -12.87
CA LYS A 607 -5.69 -49.28 -12.26
C LYS A 607 -5.83 -49.35 -10.74
N VAL A 608 -4.74 -49.67 -10.06
CA VAL A 608 -4.69 -49.82 -8.61
C VAL A 608 -3.67 -48.87 -8.05
N VAL A 609 -4.12 -48.05 -7.10
CA VAL A 609 -3.26 -47.17 -6.31
C VAL A 609 -3.23 -47.72 -4.89
N PHE A 610 -2.08 -48.15 -4.40
CA PHE A 610 -2.02 -48.83 -3.10
C PHE A 610 -0.88 -48.38 -2.19
N THR A 611 -1.19 -48.44 -0.90
CA THR A 611 -0.29 -48.34 0.24
C THR A 611 -0.40 -49.63 1.06
N GLU A 612 0.40 -49.80 2.11
CA GLU A 612 0.30 -51.00 2.95
C GLU A 612 -1.08 -51.12 3.65
N GLU A 613 -1.74 -49.98 3.88
CA GLU A 613 -2.98 -49.88 4.64
C GLU A 613 -4.26 -49.97 3.80
N MET A 614 -4.20 -49.67 2.50
CA MET A 614 -5.38 -49.65 1.62
C MET A 614 -5.01 -49.56 0.14
N ALA A 615 -5.86 -50.12 -0.73
CA ALA A 615 -5.76 -50.02 -2.19
C ALA A 615 -7.02 -49.44 -2.81
N ASP A 616 -6.88 -48.40 -3.64
CA ASP A 616 -7.97 -47.78 -4.39
C ASP A 616 -8.01 -48.32 -5.82
N LEU A 617 -9.22 -48.66 -6.29
CA LEU A 617 -9.47 -49.16 -7.63
C LEU A 617 -9.99 -48.05 -8.54
N TYR A 618 -9.44 -47.99 -9.74
CA TYR A 618 -9.79 -47.03 -10.78
C TYR A 618 -10.01 -47.72 -12.12
N THR A 619 -10.83 -47.12 -12.97
CA THR A 619 -10.91 -47.50 -14.39
C THR A 619 -9.58 -47.19 -15.09
N PRO A 620 -9.28 -47.81 -16.25
CA PRO A 620 -8.12 -47.44 -17.07
C PRO A 620 -8.07 -45.94 -17.43
N GLU A 621 -9.23 -45.29 -17.54
CA GLU A 621 -9.39 -43.87 -17.82
C GLU A 621 -9.17 -42.98 -16.58
N GLY A 622 -9.10 -43.57 -15.38
CA GLY A 622 -8.80 -42.87 -14.12
C GLY A 622 -10.01 -42.53 -13.26
N GLU A 623 -11.20 -43.09 -13.52
CA GLU A 623 -12.36 -42.89 -12.65
C GLU A 623 -12.27 -43.77 -11.40
N PHE A 624 -12.51 -43.19 -10.23
CA PHE A 624 -12.54 -43.95 -8.97
C PHE A 624 -13.73 -44.92 -8.93
N ILE A 625 -13.48 -46.14 -8.42
CA ILE A 625 -14.49 -47.18 -8.26
C ILE A 625 -14.76 -47.41 -6.77
N LEU A 626 -13.78 -47.94 -6.03
CA LEU A 626 -13.91 -48.28 -4.60
C LEU A 626 -12.54 -48.47 -3.93
N SER A 627 -12.52 -48.45 -2.59
CA SER A 627 -11.33 -48.68 -1.77
C SER A 627 -11.37 -50.08 -1.12
N CYS A 628 -10.24 -50.79 -1.15
CA CYS A 628 -10.06 -52.16 -0.68
C CYS A 628 -9.11 -52.18 0.54
N PRO A 629 -9.57 -52.64 1.72
CA PRO A 629 -8.71 -52.83 2.89
C PRO A 629 -7.77 -54.05 2.70
N PRO A 630 -6.69 -54.15 3.49
CA PRO A 630 -5.78 -55.29 3.45
C PRO A 630 -6.51 -56.56 3.91
N ALA A 631 -6.25 -57.67 3.23
CA ALA A 631 -6.84 -58.95 3.56
C ALA A 631 -6.23 -59.50 4.85
N GLN A 632 -7.09 -59.81 5.83
CA GLN A 632 -6.66 -60.45 7.07
C GLN A 632 -6.38 -61.94 6.82
N LYS A 633 -5.17 -62.37 7.16
CA LYS A 633 -4.72 -63.76 6.96
C LYS A 633 -5.01 -64.58 8.21
N ALA A 634 -5.72 -65.68 8.05
CA ALA A 634 -5.83 -66.70 9.08
C ALA A 634 -4.55 -67.56 9.13
N SER A 635 -4.17 -68.01 10.33
CA SER A 635 -3.11 -69.00 10.47
C SER A 635 -3.57 -70.35 9.93
N ILE A 636 -2.68 -71.04 9.22
CA ILE A 636 -2.89 -72.41 8.73
C ILE A 636 -2.77 -73.41 9.88
N SER A 637 -1.91 -73.11 10.85
CA SER A 637 -1.64 -73.98 11.99
C SER A 637 -2.38 -73.49 13.24
N HIS A 638 -3.22 -74.35 13.80
CA HIS A 638 -3.85 -74.08 15.10
C HIS A 638 -2.84 -73.80 16.22
N ALA A 639 -1.61 -74.31 16.11
CA ALA A 639 -0.56 -74.08 17.10
C ALA A 639 0.06 -72.67 17.02
N GLU A 640 -0.10 -71.99 15.88
CA GLU A 640 0.42 -70.63 15.62
C GLU A 640 -0.69 -69.57 15.61
N SER A 641 -1.96 -69.99 15.79
CA SER A 641 -3.12 -69.10 15.82
C SER A 641 -3.21 -68.35 17.14
N GLY A 642 -3.15 -67.01 17.09
CA GLY A 642 -3.58 -66.13 18.17
C GLY A 642 -5.03 -65.68 18.00
N ASP A 643 -5.49 -64.80 18.90
CA ASP A 643 -6.85 -64.25 18.89
C ASP A 643 -7.15 -63.46 17.60
N GLY A 644 -6.14 -62.78 17.03
CA GLY A 644 -6.26 -62.01 15.78
C GLY A 644 -6.44 -62.90 14.54
N GLU A 645 -5.68 -63.98 14.42
CA GLU A 645 -5.77 -64.92 13.31
C GLU A 645 -7.06 -65.75 13.35
N LEU A 646 -7.61 -66.01 14.54
CA LEU A 646 -8.91 -66.65 14.73
C LEU A 646 -10.05 -65.73 14.26
N ALA A 647 -10.02 -64.46 14.64
CA ALA A 647 -11.00 -63.47 14.15
C ALA A 647 -10.95 -63.32 12.62
N ALA A 648 -9.76 -63.33 12.03
CA ALA A 648 -9.60 -63.31 10.58
C ALA A 648 -10.19 -64.56 9.90
N LEU A 649 -10.08 -65.74 10.52
CA LEU A 649 -10.69 -66.98 10.02
C LEU A 649 -12.21 -66.89 10.04
N GLU A 650 -12.79 -66.42 11.15
CA GLU A 650 -14.24 -66.24 11.29
C GLU A 650 -14.80 -65.27 10.24
N GLU A 651 -14.12 -64.14 10.01
CA GLU A 651 -14.54 -63.16 9.01
C GLU A 651 -14.47 -63.72 7.58
N ASN A 652 -13.37 -64.40 7.23
CA ASN A 652 -13.23 -65.05 5.93
C ASN A 652 -14.30 -66.13 5.70
N MET A 653 -14.66 -66.89 6.74
CA MET A 653 -15.74 -67.88 6.69
C MET A 653 -17.11 -67.23 6.53
N ARG A 654 -17.37 -66.14 7.26
CA ARG A 654 -18.61 -65.35 7.13
C ARG A 654 -18.78 -64.83 5.72
N ARG A 655 -17.72 -64.29 5.10
CA ARG A 655 -17.75 -63.81 3.72
C ARG A 655 -18.05 -64.91 2.71
N LYS A 656 -17.43 -66.08 2.87
CA LYS A 656 -17.71 -67.24 2.02
C LYS A 656 -19.16 -67.69 2.12
N ALA A 657 -19.70 -67.74 3.34
CA ALA A 657 -21.11 -68.06 3.57
C ALA A 657 -22.05 -67.02 2.95
N ALA A 658 -21.74 -65.72 3.10
CA ALA A 658 -22.52 -64.64 2.50
C ALA A 658 -22.52 -64.70 0.97
N GLN A 659 -21.38 -65.03 0.34
CA GLN A 659 -21.31 -65.18 -1.11
C GLN A 659 -22.13 -66.38 -1.61
N LEU A 660 -22.08 -67.51 -0.90
CA LEU A 660 -22.89 -68.68 -1.24
C LEU A 660 -24.39 -68.36 -1.11
N ALA A 661 -24.79 -67.73 0.00
CA ALA A 661 -26.17 -67.31 0.21
C ALA A 661 -26.66 -66.37 -0.88
N ALA A 662 -25.85 -65.37 -1.29
CA ALA A 662 -26.21 -64.47 -2.38
C ALA A 662 -26.33 -65.18 -3.74
N ALA A 663 -25.48 -66.19 -4.00
CA ALA A 663 -25.58 -66.99 -5.22
C ALA A 663 -26.82 -67.88 -5.22
N ASP A 664 -27.13 -68.52 -4.09
CA ASP A 664 -28.31 -69.36 -3.91
C ASP A 664 -29.60 -68.52 -3.99
N GLU A 665 -29.63 -67.33 -3.38
CA GLU A 665 -30.74 -66.37 -3.47
C GLU A 665 -30.95 -65.90 -4.91
N PHE A 666 -29.87 -65.60 -5.66
CA PHE A 666 -29.95 -65.24 -7.07
C PHE A 666 -30.55 -66.39 -7.91
N SER A 667 -30.10 -67.63 -7.68
CA SER A 667 -30.67 -68.82 -8.33
C SER A 667 -32.15 -69.03 -7.97
N GLN A 668 -32.51 -68.95 -6.69
CA GLN A 668 -33.90 -69.08 -6.24
C GLN A 668 -34.80 -68.00 -6.84
N THR A 669 -34.36 -66.74 -6.83
CA THR A 669 -35.11 -65.62 -7.43
C THR A 669 -35.32 -65.84 -8.93
N LEU A 670 -34.32 -66.34 -9.65
CA LEU A 670 -34.47 -66.68 -11.07
C LEU A 670 -35.45 -67.83 -11.29
N GLU A 671 -35.41 -68.86 -10.45
CA GLU A 671 -36.36 -69.99 -10.52
C GLU A 671 -37.79 -69.56 -10.20
N GLU A 672 -37.99 -68.73 -9.18
CA GLU A 672 -39.29 -68.15 -8.82
C GLU A 672 -39.84 -67.28 -9.95
N LEU A 673 -39.02 -66.38 -10.51
CA LEU A 673 -39.42 -65.55 -11.66
C LEU A 673 -39.73 -66.40 -12.90
N LEU A 674 -38.97 -67.46 -13.15
CA LEU A 674 -39.25 -68.38 -14.26
C LEU A 674 -40.59 -69.10 -14.06
N GLN A 675 -40.89 -69.54 -12.83
CA GLN A 675 -42.17 -70.16 -12.49
C GLN A 675 -43.36 -69.19 -12.57
N GLU A 676 -43.20 -67.93 -12.15
CA GLU A 676 -44.24 -66.90 -12.28
C GLU A 676 -44.53 -66.57 -13.76
N VAL A 677 -43.48 -66.47 -14.58
CA VAL A 677 -43.62 -66.28 -16.03
C VAL A 677 -44.34 -67.47 -16.66
N ASP A 678 -44.00 -68.70 -16.28
CA ASP A 678 -44.65 -69.92 -16.80
C ASP A 678 -46.12 -70.07 -16.38
N GLN A 679 -46.55 -69.50 -15.23
CA GLN A 679 -47.91 -69.69 -14.71
C GLN A 679 -48.93 -68.66 -15.20
N ASP A 680 -48.55 -67.39 -15.39
CA ASP A 680 -49.52 -66.31 -15.66
C ASP A 680 -49.42 -65.65 -17.04
N THR A 681 -48.37 -65.89 -17.84
CA THR A 681 -48.31 -65.38 -19.23
C THR A 681 -47.44 -66.25 -20.15
N PRO A 682 -47.98 -66.87 -21.21
CA PRO A 682 -47.15 -67.58 -22.19
C PRO A 682 -46.05 -66.65 -22.72
N LEU A 683 -44.79 -67.07 -22.63
CA LEU A 683 -43.65 -66.42 -23.29
C LEU A 683 -43.99 -66.22 -24.78
N ASP A 684 -43.58 -65.11 -25.40
CA ASP A 684 -43.78 -64.96 -26.86
C ASP A 684 -43.09 -66.10 -27.62
N TYR A 685 -43.68 -66.55 -28.72
CA TYR A 685 -43.24 -67.68 -29.55
C TYR A 685 -41.74 -67.67 -29.85
N ARG A 686 -41.18 -66.48 -30.09
CA ARG A 686 -39.75 -66.31 -30.35
C ARG A 686 -38.87 -66.66 -29.15
N SER A 687 -39.32 -66.34 -27.94
CA SER A 687 -38.59 -66.60 -26.70
C SER A 687 -38.62 -68.08 -26.33
N GLU A 688 -39.78 -68.74 -26.49
CA GLU A 688 -39.91 -70.18 -26.17
C GLU A 688 -39.13 -71.06 -27.16
N MET A 689 -39.11 -70.70 -28.46
CA MET A 689 -38.30 -71.41 -29.46
C MET A 689 -36.79 -71.18 -29.25
N ALA A 690 -36.38 -70.01 -28.78
CA ALA A 690 -34.97 -69.70 -28.49
C ALA A 690 -34.42 -70.45 -27.26
N LEU A 691 -35.29 -70.78 -26.30
CA LEU A 691 -34.97 -71.56 -25.11
C LEU A 691 -34.99 -73.09 -25.36
N GLY A 692 -35.15 -73.53 -26.61
CA GLY A 692 -35.14 -74.94 -27.00
C GLY A 692 -36.50 -75.63 -26.99
N GLY A 693 -37.60 -74.87 -26.83
CA GLY A 693 -38.96 -75.38 -26.94
C GLY A 693 -39.31 -75.85 -28.35
N ASN A 694 -40.35 -76.67 -28.49
CA ASN A 694 -40.86 -77.10 -29.78
C ASN A 694 -42.22 -76.47 -30.09
N LYS A 695 -42.57 -76.37 -31.37
CA LYS A 695 -43.80 -75.68 -31.81
C LYS A 695 -45.08 -76.31 -31.27
N GLU A 696 -45.09 -77.63 -31.02
CA GLU A 696 -46.25 -78.35 -30.47
C GLU A 696 -46.45 -78.07 -28.98
N SER A 697 -45.35 -77.93 -28.20
CA SER A 697 -45.41 -77.56 -26.79
C SER A 697 -45.88 -76.12 -26.58
N TYR A 698 -45.39 -75.19 -27.40
CA TYR A 698 -45.83 -73.79 -27.41
C TYR A 698 -47.32 -73.66 -27.76
N ASN A 699 -47.78 -74.39 -28.78
CA ASN A 699 -49.18 -74.33 -29.16
C ASN A 699 -50.09 -74.91 -28.06
N SER A 700 -49.64 -75.97 -27.37
CA SER A 700 -50.37 -76.54 -26.23
C SER A 700 -50.41 -75.59 -25.02
N SER A 701 -49.33 -74.86 -24.73
CA SER A 701 -49.28 -73.88 -23.63
C SER A 701 -50.14 -72.65 -23.94
N MET A 702 -50.15 -72.17 -25.19
CA MET A 702 -51.06 -71.12 -25.66
C MET A 702 -52.54 -71.53 -25.61
N GLU A 703 -52.87 -72.78 -25.96
CA GLU A 703 -54.23 -73.31 -25.84
C GLU A 703 -54.67 -73.41 -24.37
N GLN A 704 -53.80 -73.84 -23.46
CA GLN A 704 -54.06 -73.83 -22.01
C GLN A 704 -54.22 -72.41 -21.44
N GLY A 705 -53.42 -71.45 -21.93
CA GLY A 705 -53.53 -70.01 -21.58
C GLY A 705 -54.80 -69.33 -22.12
N LEU A 706 -55.36 -69.85 -23.22
CA LEU A 706 -56.65 -69.41 -23.79
C LEU A 706 -57.84 -69.94 -22.98
N ASP A 707 -57.76 -71.18 -22.49
CA ASP A 707 -58.80 -71.80 -21.64
C ASP A 707 -58.87 -71.16 -20.24
N SER A 708 -57.73 -70.78 -19.65
CA SER A 708 -57.69 -70.08 -18.35
C SER A 708 -58.16 -68.62 -18.44
N ASN A 709 -57.92 -67.92 -19.56
CA ASN A 709 -58.41 -66.56 -19.80
C ASN A 709 -59.94 -66.45 -19.98
N GLN A 710 -60.63 -67.50 -20.42
CA GLN A 710 -62.10 -67.50 -20.44
C GLN A 710 -62.72 -67.51 -19.04
N ASN A 711 -62.04 -68.10 -18.04
CA ASN A 711 -62.53 -68.14 -16.66
C ASN A 711 -62.22 -66.85 -15.87
N ASN A 712 -61.10 -66.17 -16.14
CA ASN A 712 -60.72 -64.94 -15.43
C ASN A 712 -61.45 -63.67 -15.91
N ASN A 713 -61.89 -63.61 -17.18
CA ASN A 713 -62.67 -62.48 -17.70
C ASN A 713 -64.08 -62.32 -17.08
N LYS A 714 -64.60 -63.34 -16.37
CA LYS A 714 -65.83 -63.21 -15.56
C LYS A 714 -65.61 -62.60 -14.17
N LYS A 715 -64.39 -62.59 -13.63
CA LYS A 715 -64.08 -62.04 -12.29
C LYS A 715 -63.43 -60.64 -12.35
N SER A 716 -62.73 -60.29 -13.42
CA SER A 716 -62.03 -59.00 -13.56
C SER A 716 -62.92 -57.80 -13.89
N ALA A 717 -64.17 -58.02 -14.33
CA ALA A 717 -65.13 -56.95 -14.64
C ALA A 717 -65.77 -56.29 -13.40
N GLN A 718 -65.51 -56.77 -12.18
CA GLN A 718 -66.25 -56.32 -10.98
C GLN A 718 -65.45 -55.50 -9.95
N LYS A 719 -64.11 -55.34 -10.07
CA LYS A 719 -63.33 -54.47 -9.17
C LYS A 719 -62.11 -53.79 -9.80
N ARG A 720 -62.21 -53.35 -11.06
CA ARG A 720 -61.46 -52.19 -11.53
C ARG A 720 -62.19 -50.93 -11.04
N ILE A 721 -61.84 -50.43 -9.86
CA ILE A 721 -61.91 -49.03 -9.36
C ILE A 721 -61.24 -49.08 -7.97
N ASP A 722 -59.97 -48.65 -7.92
CA ASP A 722 -59.26 -48.01 -6.77
C ASP A 722 -57.75 -48.04 -7.04
N ARG A 723 -57.32 -47.34 -8.08
CA ARG A 723 -55.93 -46.88 -8.23
C ARG A 723 -55.97 -45.39 -8.53
N ASP A 724 -56.44 -44.64 -7.56
CA ASP A 724 -56.07 -43.24 -7.45
C ASP A 724 -54.63 -43.17 -6.95
N TRP A 725 -53.82 -42.50 -7.75
CA TRP A 725 -52.50 -41.96 -7.45
C TRP A 725 -52.37 -41.46 -6.00
N LYS A 726 -51.31 -41.88 -5.31
CA LYS A 726 -50.78 -41.13 -4.15
C LYS A 726 -49.37 -40.64 -4.45
N ASP A 727 -49.29 -39.33 -4.54
CA ASP A 727 -48.17 -38.47 -4.90
C ASP A 727 -47.18 -38.23 -3.72
N SER A 728 -46.89 -39.23 -2.87
CA SER A 728 -46.21 -38.97 -1.58
C SER A 728 -44.78 -39.50 -1.37
N ASP A 729 -44.16 -40.20 -2.33
CA ASP A 729 -42.85 -40.84 -2.06
C ASP A 729 -41.63 -40.07 -2.59
N TRP A 730 -41.78 -38.77 -2.88
CA TRP A 730 -40.70 -37.86 -3.31
C TRP A 730 -40.24 -36.83 -2.25
N ALA A 731 -40.45 -37.10 -0.95
CA ALA A 731 -40.23 -36.11 0.10
C ALA A 731 -39.18 -36.45 1.18
N ASP A 732 -38.18 -37.31 0.92
CA ASP A 732 -37.10 -37.56 1.90
C ASP A 732 -35.66 -37.40 1.36
N PHE A 733 -35.48 -36.76 0.21
CA PHE A 733 -34.15 -36.42 -0.33
C PHE A 733 -33.96 -34.92 -0.58
N ASN A 734 -34.41 -34.07 0.35
CA ASN A 734 -34.00 -32.67 0.43
C ASN A 734 -34.20 -32.12 1.85
N ASN A 735 -33.17 -32.19 2.68
CA ASN A 735 -32.86 -31.13 3.64
C ASN A 735 -31.44 -31.32 4.20
N ASP A 736 -30.48 -30.75 3.50
CA ASP A 736 -29.40 -29.98 4.13
C ASP A 736 -29.12 -28.76 3.25
N ASN A 737 -29.62 -27.60 3.69
CA ASN A 737 -29.08 -26.27 3.37
C ASN A 737 -29.68 -25.23 4.33
N SER A 738 -29.00 -25.05 5.46
CA SER A 738 -28.87 -23.77 6.16
C SER A 738 -27.49 -23.67 6.80
#